data_AF-A0A368LEZ9-F1
#
_entry.id   AF-A0A368LEZ9-F1
#
_cell.length_a   1.000
_cell.length_b   1.000
_cell.length_c   1.000
_cell.angle_alpha   90.00
_cell.angle_beta   90.00
_cell.angle_gamma   90.00
#
_symmetry.space_group_name_H-M   'P 1'
#
loop_
_entity.id
_entity.type
_entity.pdbx_description
1 polymer ?
#
loop_
_entity_poly.entity_id
_entity_poly.type
_entity_poly.pdbx_seq_one_letter_code
_entity_poly.pdbx_strand_id
1 'polypeptide(L)'
;MGRRAADPAVRAGLGRRDGPRSADRPRVHRELRKGAGPMRLTQGIGAAVATAAAALLTLGIVVPAQAAPEDGVLASAVGMEMFDVDLGTLVAPTPVAEWSSGQDVGATHEHVDDVFKLNTSQASGLSATAGAEGAQAQIASGEFQLRDRPAIEFEGLSASCGPDGAPTLGLDRLTIDGVDLTDEAVSQPGWRYDLPDSIWGPTYVMAGEVSTAPDGSTTMVGLRIQGELGASEIARVRLGTVTCAEAAAWPEPQPIEPTDPVELTEPVATGVTVTAPDGSALIAGEPRAEGLGESAQSDDIAAGDDYPTSAEGVHVATNDDGGAHVRIDEFTQIPDADQGWTGELLPSALRVYGLTVDVTADGEADVQFDDVGNAVFVNGVWINTSTDLYTGLDAEGNERVRIRFGERVENPDGTVTVIGLHYEDLTGTYPEVRLGEVHLPADDVPAERASDAWGVAVTSPDGSELIAPQPRVEEAGRTQEAALIEADGFPSVARDVSVSLGEESDATVSVGSFEQVPDQGTDPMAEYRWPALRVYGMTGTVDADGEMTVEFADTGSAVFVNGAWINTSTDLYTGLDVDGNERVRIRFGERVENPDGTVTLTALHYEDLTGTYPDVRIGQVTIAASDVEPEKPDDEPDEPEQPSDPALEDWYAFGVQATGASHLAPQPVVQSTHDEPQSVVDRTITDSAAGQIRVGGVQLASAPRSGAAAVDEVVLFPSTSVEVRLAELSVSVDGADVTATSAGGTVGGQAIPAGEIAPNTSIALPNGGRVVLAGQNDEGDARTVTGLRFLDAAGLSSDIAIAVVTSEAVSAEPDDDENPPADGGGDGSDGDGGSDAGGGGNVTAPGALSPDGTSPAGTSGTGSLPATGSDLSPVIPAAAALLLILGAALTVFRRRNRIDIS
;
A
#
# COMPACT_ATOMS: atom_id res chain seq x y z
N MET A 1 46.82 63.18 9.24
CA MET A 1 46.36 64.23 10.20
C MET A 1 45.73 63.52 11.40
N GLY A 2 45.67 64.16 12.58
CA GLY A 2 44.89 63.65 13.73
C GLY A 2 45.59 62.63 14.62
N ARG A 3 46.13 63.10 15.76
CA ARG A 3 46.41 62.26 16.94
C ARG A 3 45.22 62.34 17.89
N ARG A 4 44.95 61.29 18.66
CA ARG A 4 44.62 61.41 20.10
C ARG A 4 45.07 60.15 20.85
N ALA A 5 45.56 60.36 22.06
CA ALA A 5 46.02 59.32 22.97
C ALA A 5 45.37 59.57 24.34
N ALA A 6 45.14 58.52 25.11
CA ALA A 6 44.89 58.59 26.55
C ALA A 6 45.26 57.26 27.22
N ASP A 7 46.26 57.32 28.09
CA ASP A 7 46.63 56.40 29.17
C ASP A 7 46.76 57.34 30.40
N PRO A 8 46.41 56.99 31.66
CA PRO A 8 47.16 55.98 32.43
C PRO A 8 46.42 55.22 33.56
N ALA A 9 47.17 54.32 34.20
CA ALA A 9 46.81 53.45 35.33
C ALA A 9 46.69 54.12 36.73
N VAL A 10 46.65 53.27 37.79
CA VAL A 10 46.85 53.48 39.26
C VAL A 10 45.54 53.50 40.09
N ARG A 11 45.28 52.57 41.04
CA ARG A 11 45.93 52.47 42.38
C ARG A 11 45.53 51.22 43.21
N ALA A 12 46.37 50.81 44.16
CA ALA A 12 46.14 49.71 45.12
C ALA A 12 45.51 50.17 46.47
N GLY A 13 44.95 49.25 47.28
CA GLY A 13 44.42 49.61 48.62
C GLY A 13 43.79 48.54 49.53
N LEU A 14 44.56 47.55 50.01
CA LEU A 14 44.54 46.91 51.36
C LEU A 14 43.21 46.68 52.15
N GLY A 15 42.98 45.43 52.56
CA GLY A 15 42.14 45.05 53.72
C GLY A 15 42.60 43.74 54.39
N ARG A 16 43.00 43.77 55.67
CA ARG A 16 43.45 42.60 56.48
C ARG A 16 42.29 41.91 57.20
N ARG A 17 42.42 40.60 57.51
CA ARG A 17 42.57 40.07 58.89
C ARG A 17 42.92 38.55 58.96
N ASP A 18 43.98 38.29 59.73
CA ASP A 18 44.22 37.19 60.70
C ASP A 18 44.05 35.68 60.34
N GLY A 19 45.12 34.90 60.55
CA GLY A 19 45.13 33.42 60.69
C GLY A 19 45.14 32.98 62.17
N PRO A 20 45.83 31.90 62.63
CA PRO A 20 46.69 30.93 61.90
C PRO A 20 46.59 29.44 62.39
N ARG A 21 47.55 28.59 61.95
CA ARG A 21 47.98 27.21 62.41
C ARG A 21 47.56 26.03 61.49
N SER A 22 48.25 24.88 61.43
CA SER A 22 49.68 24.48 61.61
C SER A 22 49.83 22.94 61.52
N ALA A 23 50.69 22.41 60.64
CA ALA A 23 51.20 21.01 60.60
C ALA A 23 50.14 19.86 60.53
N ASP A 24 50.42 18.59 60.21
CA ASP A 24 51.68 17.84 60.07
C ASP A 24 51.50 16.61 59.11
N ARG A 25 52.58 15.92 58.73
CA ARG A 25 52.60 14.55 58.16
C ARG A 25 52.66 13.51 59.33
N PRO A 26 52.37 12.18 59.19
CA PRO A 26 52.98 11.29 58.19
C PRO A 26 52.26 9.97 57.78
N ARG A 27 52.95 9.20 56.92
CA ARG A 27 52.77 7.74 56.65
C ARG A 27 53.00 6.88 57.91
N VAL A 28 52.43 5.66 57.99
CA VAL A 28 53.17 4.37 58.19
C VAL A 28 52.39 3.19 57.59
N HIS A 29 53.10 2.18 57.07
CA HIS A 29 52.64 0.80 56.75
C HIS A 29 51.87 0.09 57.90
N ARG A 30 51.28 -1.10 57.63
CA ARG A 30 51.84 -2.42 58.11
C ARG A 30 50.93 -3.65 57.84
N GLU A 31 51.55 -4.69 57.23
CA GLU A 31 51.33 -6.17 57.31
C GLU A 31 49.89 -6.75 57.25
N LEU A 32 49.58 -7.66 56.30
CA LEU A 32 49.93 -9.11 56.26
C LEU A 32 49.33 -9.98 57.39
N ARG A 33 48.28 -10.75 57.04
CA ARG A 33 48.01 -12.19 57.33
C ARG A 33 46.61 -12.53 56.80
N LYS A 34 46.35 -13.53 55.94
CA LYS A 34 46.62 -15.00 55.95
C LYS A 34 46.04 -15.75 57.15
N GLY A 35 45.10 -16.67 56.86
CA GLY A 35 44.40 -17.56 57.81
C GLY A 35 42.88 -17.36 57.70
N ALA A 36 42.12 -18.00 56.81
CA ALA A 36 41.98 -19.45 56.58
C ALA A 36 41.52 -20.21 57.84
N GLY A 37 40.25 -20.63 57.89
CA GLY A 37 39.72 -21.52 58.93
C GLY A 37 38.18 -21.50 59.00
N PRO A 38 37.48 -22.65 59.16
CA PRO A 38 36.06 -22.75 58.82
C PRO A 38 35.16 -23.13 60.03
N MET A 39 33.93 -23.52 59.70
CA MET A 39 32.97 -24.35 60.47
C MET A 39 32.02 -23.68 61.48
N ARG A 40 30.72 -23.84 61.13
CA ARG A 40 29.64 -24.46 61.94
C ARG A 40 28.96 -23.62 63.04
N LEU A 41 27.70 -23.82 63.41
CA LEU A 41 26.51 -24.57 62.95
C LEU A 41 25.54 -24.53 64.14
N THR A 42 24.33 -23.97 63.98
CA THR A 42 23.18 -24.06 64.91
C THR A 42 21.98 -23.31 64.27
N GLN A 43 20.69 -23.65 64.41
CA GLN A 43 19.99 -24.86 64.88
C GLN A 43 18.46 -24.68 64.66
N GLY A 44 17.67 -25.75 64.50
CA GLY A 44 16.17 -25.76 64.65
C GLY A 44 15.36 -25.38 63.38
N ILE A 45 14.35 -26.08 62.83
CA ILE A 45 13.37 -27.16 63.18
C ILE A 45 11.91 -26.64 63.16
N GLY A 46 11.06 -27.26 62.31
CA GLY A 46 9.57 -27.14 62.24
C GLY A 46 9.07 -26.49 60.94
N ALA A 47 8.49 -27.15 59.92
CA ALA A 47 7.42 -28.18 59.81
C ALA A 47 6.05 -27.63 60.27
N ALA A 48 5.02 -27.40 59.42
CA ALA A 48 4.19 -28.37 58.67
C ALA A 48 3.08 -27.62 57.85
N VAL A 49 2.28 -28.13 56.88
CA VAL A 49 2.19 -29.37 56.05
C VAL A 49 1.12 -29.16 54.92
N ALA A 50 1.43 -29.51 53.66
CA ALA A 50 0.51 -29.95 52.58
C ALA A 50 1.39 -30.44 51.39
N THR A 51 1.48 -31.69 50.91
CA THR A 51 0.51 -32.65 50.31
C THR A 51 -0.41 -32.05 49.25
N ALA A 52 -0.49 -32.52 48.00
CA ALA A 52 0.17 -33.60 47.23
C ALA A 52 0.05 -33.23 45.71
N ALA A 53 0.68 -33.87 44.72
CA ALA A 53 1.09 -35.27 44.59
C ALA A 53 2.26 -35.47 43.60
N ALA A 54 2.94 -36.60 43.74
CA ALA A 54 3.92 -37.10 42.77
C ALA A 54 3.38 -38.37 42.10
N ALA A 55 3.51 -38.49 40.77
CA ALA A 55 3.69 -39.76 40.06
C ALA A 55 3.84 -39.56 38.54
N LEU A 56 5.08 -39.54 38.03
CA LEU A 56 5.52 -40.37 36.89
C LEU A 56 7.00 -40.09 36.59
N LEU A 57 7.87 -40.93 37.15
CA LEU A 57 9.32 -40.85 36.99
C LEU A 57 9.79 -42.12 36.27
N THR A 58 9.49 -42.23 34.97
CA THR A 58 9.89 -43.36 34.11
C THR A 58 10.13 -42.94 32.66
N LEU A 59 11.11 -42.07 32.44
CA LEU A 59 12.04 -42.02 31.28
C LEU A 59 12.90 -40.76 31.48
N GLY A 60 14.16 -40.97 31.88
CA GLY A 60 15.03 -39.87 32.30
C GLY A 60 15.62 -39.11 31.12
N ILE A 61 14.90 -38.10 30.63
CA ILE A 61 15.52 -36.94 29.99
C ILE A 61 15.73 -35.91 31.10
N VAL A 62 16.90 -35.95 31.74
CA VAL A 62 17.36 -34.80 32.52
C VAL A 62 17.90 -33.81 31.51
N VAL A 63 17.04 -32.88 31.08
CA VAL A 63 17.51 -31.67 30.40
C VAL A 63 18.41 -30.96 31.40
N PRO A 64 19.73 -30.79 31.16
CA PRO A 64 20.53 -29.93 32.00
C PRO A 64 19.94 -28.53 31.88
N ALA A 65 19.65 -27.90 33.01
CA ALA A 65 19.10 -26.55 33.01
C ALA A 65 20.00 -25.66 32.15
N GLN A 66 19.40 -25.04 31.14
CA GLN A 66 20.03 -23.93 30.43
C GLN A 66 20.33 -22.84 31.48
N ALA A 67 21.26 -21.95 31.20
CA ALA A 67 21.17 -20.64 31.84
C ALA A 67 19.82 -20.09 31.39
N ALA A 68 18.83 -20.08 32.29
CA ALA A 68 17.64 -19.29 32.05
C ALA A 68 18.11 -17.84 31.94
N PRO A 69 17.52 -17.02 31.06
CA PRO A 69 17.68 -15.57 31.12
C PRO A 69 17.61 -15.09 32.58
N GLU A 70 18.48 -14.15 33.00
CA GLU A 70 18.32 -13.54 34.32
C GLU A 70 16.91 -12.92 34.42
N ASP A 71 16.27 -12.97 35.60
CA ASP A 71 14.88 -12.52 35.81
C ASP A 71 14.62 -11.15 35.15
N GLY A 72 13.95 -11.15 33.99
CA GLY A 72 13.61 -9.95 33.21
C GLY A 72 14.26 -9.81 31.82
N VAL A 73 15.12 -10.73 31.36
CA VAL A 73 15.55 -10.74 29.94
C VAL A 73 14.42 -11.29 29.05
N LEU A 74 14.06 -10.52 28.03
CA LEU A 74 12.92 -10.76 27.12
C LEU A 74 13.35 -11.37 25.79
N ALA A 75 14.53 -11.01 25.31
CA ALA A 75 15.13 -11.55 24.09
C ALA A 75 16.59 -11.90 24.35
N SER A 76 17.05 -13.04 23.84
CA SER A 76 18.48 -13.38 23.84
C SER A 76 18.87 -14.19 22.62
N ALA A 77 20.08 -13.93 22.12
CA ALA A 77 20.69 -14.60 20.99
C ALA A 77 22.12 -15.05 21.33
N VAL A 78 22.48 -16.26 20.90
CA VAL A 78 23.80 -16.87 21.06
C VAL A 78 24.21 -17.50 19.74
N GLY A 79 25.37 -17.10 19.21
CA GLY A 79 25.91 -17.68 17.98
C GLY A 79 26.26 -19.17 18.16
N MET A 80 27.18 -19.48 19.08
CA MET A 80 27.61 -20.85 19.38
C MET A 80 27.78 -21.10 20.88
N GLU A 81 27.45 -22.32 21.32
CA GLU A 81 28.05 -22.93 22.52
C GLU A 81 28.45 -24.39 22.30
N MET A 82 29.47 -24.87 23.02
CA MET A 82 30.01 -26.23 22.88
C MET A 82 30.32 -26.87 24.24
N PHE A 83 30.02 -28.16 24.36
CA PHE A 83 30.14 -28.93 25.61
C PHE A 83 30.99 -30.20 25.44
N ASP A 84 31.77 -30.51 26.48
CA ASP A 84 32.61 -31.71 26.55
C ASP A 84 31.81 -32.98 26.87
N VAL A 85 32.56 -34.08 26.94
CA VAL A 85 32.12 -35.44 27.28
C VAL A 85 31.26 -35.56 28.56
N ASP A 86 31.42 -34.67 29.56
CA ASP A 86 30.63 -34.66 30.81
C ASP A 86 29.66 -33.47 30.93
N LEU A 87 29.48 -32.72 29.83
CA LEU A 87 28.69 -31.49 29.68
C LEU A 87 29.29 -30.27 30.40
N GLY A 88 30.60 -30.28 30.66
CA GLY A 88 31.36 -29.06 30.93
C GLY A 88 31.48 -28.17 29.69
N THR A 89 31.56 -26.86 29.88
CA THR A 89 31.70 -25.89 28.77
C THR A 89 33.09 -25.98 28.13
N LEU A 90 33.13 -26.22 26.81
CA LEU A 90 34.35 -26.13 25.97
C LEU A 90 34.48 -24.75 25.32
N VAL A 91 33.41 -24.32 24.64
CA VAL A 91 33.25 -22.98 24.08
C VAL A 91 32.08 -22.36 24.81
N ALA A 92 32.35 -21.28 25.53
CA ALA A 92 31.30 -20.50 26.18
C ALA A 92 30.41 -19.85 25.10
N PRO A 93 29.12 -19.59 25.40
CA PRO A 93 28.23 -18.80 24.54
C PRO A 93 28.95 -17.62 23.89
N THR A 94 29.00 -17.58 22.55
CA THR A 94 29.69 -16.53 21.80
C THR A 94 29.20 -16.37 20.36
N PRO A 95 29.01 -15.14 19.85
CA PRO A 95 28.69 -13.94 20.64
C PRO A 95 27.39 -14.15 21.44
N VAL A 96 27.12 -13.25 22.39
CA VAL A 96 25.89 -13.25 23.19
C VAL A 96 25.28 -11.85 23.13
N ALA A 97 23.99 -11.79 22.83
CA ALA A 97 23.15 -10.62 23.03
C ALA A 97 22.01 -10.99 23.99
N GLU A 98 21.75 -10.14 24.99
CA GLU A 98 20.65 -10.30 25.95
C GLU A 98 19.99 -8.94 26.13
N TRP A 99 18.68 -8.86 25.91
CA TRP A 99 17.89 -7.64 25.96
C TRP A 99 16.72 -7.80 26.93
N SER A 100 16.53 -6.80 27.78
CA SER A 100 15.45 -6.73 28.77
C SER A 100 14.62 -5.45 28.66
N SER A 101 15.21 -4.37 28.13
CA SER A 101 14.59 -3.07 27.85
C SER A 101 15.65 -2.14 27.22
N GLY A 102 15.20 -1.08 26.54
CA GLY A 102 16.07 -0.03 26.00
C GLY A 102 16.60 -0.33 24.59
N GLN A 103 17.77 0.19 24.26
CA GLN A 103 18.39 0.00 22.94
C GLN A 103 18.79 -1.46 22.70
N ASP A 104 18.77 -1.84 21.43
CA ASP A 104 19.19 -3.16 20.96
C ASP A 104 20.65 -3.48 21.33
N VAL A 105 20.89 -4.74 21.64
CA VAL A 105 22.19 -5.28 22.01
C VAL A 105 22.68 -6.15 20.86
N GLY A 106 23.80 -5.77 20.25
CA GLY A 106 24.47 -6.52 19.19
C GLY A 106 25.88 -6.95 19.58
N ALA A 107 26.27 -8.15 19.16
CA ALA A 107 27.64 -8.66 19.33
C ALA A 107 28.04 -9.58 18.17
N THR A 108 29.31 -9.52 17.78
CA THR A 108 29.88 -10.34 16.69
C THR A 108 31.09 -11.15 17.16
N HIS A 109 31.37 -12.26 16.49
CA HIS A 109 32.59 -13.05 16.66
C HIS A 109 33.03 -13.59 15.30
N GLU A 110 34.22 -13.19 14.84
CA GLU A 110 34.67 -13.47 13.47
C GLU A 110 34.85 -14.97 13.19
N HIS A 111 35.44 -15.71 14.13
CA HIS A 111 35.76 -17.13 13.94
C HIS A 111 35.92 -17.89 15.26
N VAL A 112 35.46 -19.14 15.30
CA VAL A 112 35.77 -20.12 16.36
C VAL A 112 36.65 -21.22 15.75
N ASP A 113 37.89 -21.32 16.24
CA ASP A 113 38.89 -22.33 15.84
C ASP A 113 38.60 -23.76 16.39
N ASP A 114 39.30 -24.75 15.83
CA ASP A 114 39.30 -26.14 16.32
C ASP A 114 39.70 -26.30 17.80
N VAL A 115 38.76 -26.76 18.63
CA VAL A 115 38.98 -27.01 20.06
C VAL A 115 39.94 -28.19 20.31
N PHE A 116 39.87 -29.23 19.45
CA PHE A 116 40.68 -30.44 19.58
C PHE A 116 41.34 -30.85 18.26
N LYS A 117 42.64 -31.18 18.31
CA LYS A 117 43.47 -31.56 17.14
C LYS A 117 43.06 -32.83 16.38
N LEU A 118 41.96 -33.48 16.75
CA LEU A 118 41.46 -34.73 16.15
C LEU A 118 40.03 -34.59 15.61
N ASN A 119 39.52 -33.35 15.60
CA ASN A 119 38.16 -32.98 15.23
C ASN A 119 38.26 -31.68 14.39
N THR A 120 37.31 -31.46 13.48
CA THR A 120 37.01 -30.09 13.00
C THR A 120 35.85 -29.54 13.82
N SER A 121 35.92 -28.30 14.28
CA SER A 121 34.84 -27.65 15.04
C SER A 121 34.77 -26.15 14.77
N GLN A 122 34.76 -25.77 13.49
CA GLN A 122 34.94 -24.40 13.04
C GLN A 122 33.60 -23.72 12.75
N ALA A 123 33.51 -22.42 13.05
CA ALA A 123 32.42 -21.56 12.60
C ALA A 123 32.95 -20.15 12.32
N SER A 124 32.39 -19.46 11.33
CA SER A 124 32.84 -18.14 10.88
C SER A 124 31.67 -17.18 10.72
N GLY A 125 31.91 -15.89 10.93
CA GLY A 125 30.92 -14.83 10.79
C GLY A 125 29.72 -15.01 11.71
N LEU A 126 29.97 -15.17 13.02
CA LEU A 126 28.91 -15.30 14.01
C LEU A 126 28.43 -13.90 14.43
N SER A 127 27.12 -13.68 14.44
CA SER A 127 26.47 -12.50 15.01
C SER A 127 25.30 -12.89 15.91
N ALA A 128 25.02 -12.05 16.90
CA ALA A 128 23.87 -12.15 17.78
C ALA A 128 23.31 -10.74 18.03
N THR A 129 22.01 -10.56 17.86
CA THR A 129 21.27 -9.35 18.19
C THR A 129 20.06 -9.69 19.05
N ALA A 130 19.71 -8.80 19.97
CA ALA A 130 18.51 -8.88 20.80
C ALA A 130 17.99 -7.46 21.06
N GLY A 131 16.68 -7.26 20.90
CA GLY A 131 16.06 -5.95 20.83
C GLY A 131 14.56 -5.99 21.10
N ALA A 132 13.90 -4.85 20.91
CA ALA A 132 12.45 -4.72 21.10
C ALA A 132 11.64 -5.59 20.11
N GLU A 133 12.20 -5.89 18.94
CA GLU A 133 11.58 -6.71 17.90
C GLU A 133 11.80 -8.23 18.08
N GLY A 134 12.71 -8.65 18.97
CA GLY A 134 13.07 -10.05 19.11
C GLY A 134 14.54 -10.33 19.35
N ALA A 135 14.96 -11.54 18.96
CA ALA A 135 16.34 -11.99 18.99
C ALA A 135 16.69 -12.71 17.69
N GLN A 136 17.90 -12.46 17.18
CA GLN A 136 18.43 -13.13 15.98
C GLN A 136 19.88 -13.57 16.20
N ALA A 137 20.21 -14.78 15.75
CA ALA A 137 21.58 -15.29 15.69
C ALA A 137 21.89 -15.73 14.25
N GLN A 138 23.01 -15.28 13.70
CA GLN A 138 23.48 -15.69 12.37
C GLN A 138 24.88 -16.31 12.44
N ILE A 139 25.16 -17.26 11.54
CA ILE A 139 26.50 -17.83 11.34
C ILE A 139 26.72 -18.03 9.84
N ALA A 140 27.67 -17.31 9.26
CA ALA A 140 27.95 -17.36 7.82
C ALA A 140 28.35 -18.76 7.32
N SER A 141 29.13 -19.53 8.10
CA SER A 141 29.45 -20.93 7.79
C SER A 141 30.00 -21.72 8.98
N GLY A 142 29.99 -23.05 8.89
CA GLY A 142 30.69 -23.92 9.83
C GLY A 142 30.97 -25.34 9.34
N GLU A 143 32.05 -25.94 9.85
CA GLU A 143 32.48 -27.31 9.58
C GLU A 143 32.69 -28.08 10.90
N PHE A 144 31.93 -29.17 11.08
CA PHE A 144 31.99 -30.02 12.27
C PHE A 144 32.27 -31.46 11.88
N GLN A 145 33.52 -31.88 12.03
CA GLN A 145 33.92 -33.28 11.92
C GLN A 145 34.28 -33.81 13.31
N LEU A 146 33.31 -34.47 13.95
CA LEU A 146 33.60 -35.24 15.16
C LEU A 146 34.42 -36.48 14.82
N ARG A 147 35.21 -36.94 15.80
CA ARG A 147 36.09 -38.09 15.66
C ARG A 147 35.31 -39.34 15.19
N ASP A 148 35.76 -39.94 14.08
CA ASP A 148 35.11 -41.11 13.47
C ASP A 148 33.67 -40.82 12.95
N ARG A 149 33.36 -39.57 12.60
CA ARG A 149 32.13 -39.15 11.89
C ARG A 149 32.43 -38.60 10.49
N PRO A 150 31.45 -38.62 9.57
CA PRO A 150 31.46 -37.68 8.45
C PRO A 150 31.49 -36.23 8.94
N ALA A 151 31.95 -35.32 8.08
CA ALA A 151 31.79 -33.89 8.31
C ALA A 151 30.32 -33.48 8.21
N ILE A 152 29.96 -32.46 8.97
CA ILE A 152 28.72 -31.70 8.90
C ILE A 152 29.14 -30.28 8.48
N GLU A 153 28.77 -29.87 7.28
CA GLU A 153 29.13 -28.58 6.68
C GLU A 153 27.84 -27.76 6.49
N PHE A 154 27.84 -26.48 6.87
CA PHE A 154 26.73 -25.58 6.61
C PHE A 154 27.17 -24.18 6.21
N GLU A 155 26.30 -23.47 5.49
CA GLU A 155 26.44 -22.09 5.04
C GLU A 155 25.13 -21.34 5.37
N GLY A 156 25.22 -20.06 5.75
CA GLY A 156 24.06 -19.18 5.95
C GLY A 156 23.04 -19.64 7.00
N LEU A 157 23.49 -20.07 8.19
CA LEU A 157 22.57 -20.40 9.28
C LEU A 157 22.02 -19.11 9.91
N SER A 158 20.70 -18.97 9.97
CA SER A 158 20.02 -17.94 10.76
C SER A 158 18.93 -18.56 11.65
N ALA A 159 18.79 -18.03 12.86
CA ALA A 159 17.70 -18.37 13.76
C ALA A 159 17.15 -17.07 14.37
N SER A 160 15.82 -16.95 14.44
CA SER A 160 15.15 -15.76 14.96
C SER A 160 13.87 -16.08 15.73
N CYS A 161 13.53 -15.22 16.69
CA CYS A 161 12.23 -15.18 17.37
C CYS A 161 11.85 -13.72 17.66
N GLY A 162 10.56 -13.45 17.83
CA GLY A 162 10.03 -12.11 18.17
C GLY A 162 8.79 -12.20 19.07
N PRO A 163 8.19 -11.07 19.47
CA PRO A 163 7.04 -11.05 20.38
C PRO A 163 5.81 -11.76 19.80
N ASP A 164 5.52 -11.58 18.51
CA ASP A 164 4.31 -12.08 17.84
C ASP A 164 4.53 -13.35 16.98
N GLY A 165 5.79 -13.78 16.84
CA GLY A 165 6.21 -14.79 15.88
C GLY A 165 6.53 -16.16 16.47
N ALA A 166 6.16 -17.22 15.74
CA ALA A 166 6.80 -18.52 15.93
C ALA A 166 8.30 -18.42 15.52
N PRO A 167 9.24 -19.05 16.24
CA PRO A 167 10.65 -18.94 15.88
C PRO A 167 10.95 -19.51 14.49
N THR A 168 11.82 -18.85 13.75
CA THR A 168 12.16 -19.15 12.35
C THR A 168 13.60 -19.62 12.20
N LEU A 169 13.82 -20.55 11.26
CA LEU A 169 15.13 -21.10 10.88
C LEU A 169 15.38 -20.79 9.40
N GLY A 170 16.50 -20.14 9.09
CA GLY A 170 17.07 -20.06 7.74
C GLY A 170 18.36 -20.87 7.65
N LEU A 171 18.61 -21.44 6.47
CA LEU A 171 19.82 -22.22 6.19
C LEU A 171 20.07 -22.25 4.69
N ASP A 172 21.10 -21.56 4.21
CA ASP A 172 21.44 -21.56 2.76
C ASP A 172 21.90 -22.94 2.29
N ARG A 173 22.59 -23.69 3.18
CA ARG A 173 23.07 -25.04 2.87
C ARG A 173 23.37 -25.87 4.10
N LEU A 174 23.07 -27.16 4.03
CA LEU A 174 23.51 -28.20 4.96
C LEU A 174 23.93 -29.45 4.20
N THR A 175 25.17 -29.91 4.39
CA THR A 175 25.60 -31.22 3.89
C THR A 175 26.20 -32.11 4.98
N ILE A 176 25.91 -33.42 4.90
CA ILE A 176 26.46 -34.44 5.79
C ILE A 176 26.96 -35.61 4.93
N ASP A 177 28.24 -35.97 5.05
CA ASP A 177 28.91 -36.96 4.17
C ASP A 177 28.80 -36.61 2.66
N GLY A 178 28.69 -35.31 2.34
CA GLY A 178 28.48 -34.81 0.97
C GLY A 178 27.06 -35.01 0.42
N VAL A 179 26.10 -35.45 1.24
CA VAL A 179 24.68 -35.45 0.91
C VAL A 179 24.09 -34.11 1.33
N ASP A 180 23.43 -33.41 0.40
CA ASP A 180 22.66 -32.20 0.69
C ASP A 180 21.36 -32.57 1.42
N LEU A 181 21.05 -31.85 2.49
CA LEU A 181 19.91 -32.09 3.39
C LEU A 181 19.20 -30.77 3.75
N THR A 182 19.42 -29.71 2.96
CA THR A 182 18.97 -28.35 3.26
C THR A 182 17.45 -28.25 3.29
N ASP A 183 16.79 -28.73 2.23
CA ASP A 183 15.33 -28.70 2.11
C ASP A 183 14.65 -29.48 3.24
N GLU A 184 15.15 -30.67 3.61
CA GLU A 184 14.59 -31.46 4.70
C GLU A 184 14.81 -30.83 6.08
N ALA A 185 15.94 -30.13 6.29
CA ALA A 185 16.27 -29.46 7.55
C ALA A 185 15.43 -28.20 7.79
N VAL A 186 15.12 -27.42 6.75
CA VAL A 186 14.33 -26.19 6.85
C VAL A 186 12.82 -26.47 6.84
N SER A 187 12.35 -27.42 6.03
CA SER A 187 10.91 -27.72 5.91
C SER A 187 10.26 -28.42 7.11
N GLN A 188 11.04 -28.87 8.10
CA GLN A 188 10.53 -29.64 9.25
C GLN A 188 11.14 -29.13 10.57
N PRO A 189 10.40 -28.33 11.36
CA PRO A 189 10.83 -27.92 12.71
C PRO A 189 11.16 -29.14 13.58
N GLY A 190 12.36 -29.16 14.17
CA GLY A 190 12.86 -30.30 14.95
C GLY A 190 13.33 -31.49 14.09
N TRP A 191 13.61 -31.30 12.79
CA TRP A 191 14.21 -32.30 11.91
C TRP A 191 15.42 -32.97 12.57
N ARG A 192 15.62 -34.26 12.31
CA ARG A 192 16.68 -35.08 12.90
C ARG A 192 17.35 -35.96 11.87
N TYR A 193 18.68 -35.97 11.86
CA TYR A 193 19.50 -36.89 11.10
C TYR A 193 20.48 -37.66 11.99
N ASP A 194 20.36 -38.98 12.04
CA ASP A 194 21.31 -39.86 12.74
C ASP A 194 22.53 -40.14 11.86
N LEU A 195 23.73 -39.86 12.38
CA LEU A 195 24.99 -40.11 11.67
C LEU A 195 25.34 -41.61 11.64
N PRO A 196 26.20 -42.06 10.70
CA PRO A 196 26.69 -43.44 10.65
C PRO A 196 27.28 -43.97 11.97
N ASP A 197 27.12 -45.29 12.18
CA ASP A 197 27.59 -46.02 13.36
C ASP A 197 29.07 -45.77 13.70
N SER A 198 29.38 -45.75 14.99
CA SER A 198 30.74 -45.50 15.50
C SER A 198 31.14 -46.37 16.68
N ILE A 199 32.45 -46.50 16.88
CA ILE A 199 33.04 -47.01 18.12
C ILE A 199 32.88 -46.06 19.33
N TRP A 200 32.52 -44.80 19.09
CA TRP A 200 32.34 -43.72 20.09
C TRP A 200 30.86 -43.37 20.34
N GLY A 201 29.94 -44.33 20.11
CA GLY A 201 28.51 -44.14 20.36
C GLY A 201 27.76 -43.40 19.24
N PRO A 202 26.41 -43.43 19.23
CA PRO A 202 25.59 -42.73 18.24
C PRO A 202 25.78 -41.22 18.31
N THR A 203 25.46 -40.54 17.20
CA THR A 203 25.53 -39.09 17.07
C THR A 203 24.44 -38.65 16.11
N TYR A 204 23.85 -37.48 16.33
CA TYR A 204 22.80 -36.94 15.48
C TYR A 204 22.92 -35.43 15.32
N VAL A 205 22.42 -34.92 14.20
CA VAL A 205 22.09 -33.50 14.00
C VAL A 205 20.59 -33.32 14.23
N MET A 206 20.20 -32.17 14.77
CA MET A 206 18.84 -31.66 14.68
C MET A 206 18.85 -30.21 14.17
N ALA A 207 17.80 -29.83 13.44
CA ALA A 207 17.58 -28.47 12.96
C ALA A 207 16.27 -27.90 13.55
N GLY A 208 16.28 -26.61 13.89
CA GLY A 208 15.10 -25.88 14.37
C GLY A 208 14.45 -26.52 15.61
N GLU A 209 15.25 -26.94 16.59
CA GLU A 209 14.70 -27.52 17.83
C GLU A 209 14.08 -26.43 18.70
N VAL A 210 12.75 -26.41 18.78
CA VAL A 210 12.00 -25.48 19.63
C VAL A 210 11.63 -26.13 20.97
N SER A 211 11.83 -25.40 22.07
CA SER A 211 11.37 -25.77 23.40
C SER A 211 10.79 -24.58 24.15
N THR A 212 9.56 -24.72 24.65
CA THR A 212 8.90 -23.72 25.51
C THR A 212 9.11 -24.07 26.98
N ALA A 213 9.51 -23.08 27.78
CA ALA A 213 9.71 -23.20 29.22
C ALA A 213 8.39 -22.93 30.00
N PRO A 214 8.32 -23.22 31.32
CA PRO A 214 7.10 -23.07 32.11
C PRO A 214 6.59 -21.64 32.30
N ASP A 215 7.40 -20.64 31.93
CA ASP A 215 7.11 -19.20 31.90
C ASP A 215 6.67 -18.73 30.49
N GLY A 216 6.38 -19.66 29.59
CA GLY A 216 5.97 -19.38 28.22
C GLY A 216 7.10 -18.90 27.29
N SER A 217 8.31 -18.64 27.81
CA SER A 217 9.46 -18.31 26.98
C SER A 217 9.80 -19.47 26.03
N THR A 218 10.14 -19.15 24.79
CA THR A 218 10.40 -20.12 23.74
C THR A 218 11.84 -19.99 23.25
N THR A 219 12.62 -21.06 23.44
CA THR A 219 13.98 -21.20 22.90
C THR A 219 13.94 -22.00 21.60
N MET A 220 14.57 -21.50 20.54
CA MET A 220 14.94 -22.27 19.35
C MET A 220 16.46 -22.49 19.31
N VAL A 221 16.89 -23.69 18.93
CA VAL A 221 18.27 -23.98 18.52
C VAL A 221 18.28 -24.27 17.02
N GLY A 222 18.96 -23.44 16.24
CA GLY A 222 19.03 -23.51 14.78
C GLY A 222 19.65 -24.82 14.30
N LEU A 223 20.87 -25.15 14.75
CA LEU A 223 21.46 -26.48 14.58
C LEU A 223 22.02 -27.03 15.90
N ARG A 224 21.69 -28.28 16.22
CA ARG A 224 22.24 -29.03 17.37
C ARG A 224 22.93 -30.30 16.92
N ILE A 225 24.22 -30.43 17.22
CA ILE A 225 24.98 -31.68 17.05
C ILE A 225 25.09 -32.34 18.43
N GLN A 226 24.65 -33.59 18.57
CA GLN A 226 24.63 -34.30 19.85
C GLN A 226 25.19 -35.72 19.72
N GLY A 227 26.26 -36.02 20.44
CA GLY A 227 26.80 -37.37 20.64
C GLY A 227 26.21 -38.05 21.88
N GLU A 228 26.45 -39.37 22.03
CA GLU A 228 26.19 -40.08 23.27
C GLU A 228 27.04 -39.50 24.43
N LEU A 229 26.38 -39.19 25.56
CA LEU A 229 27.04 -38.63 26.74
C LEU A 229 28.07 -39.61 27.29
N GLY A 230 29.28 -39.13 27.59
CA GLY A 230 30.38 -39.98 28.03
C GLY A 230 31.18 -40.67 26.91
N ALA A 231 30.76 -40.55 25.64
CA ALA A 231 31.32 -41.35 24.53
C ALA A 231 32.22 -40.58 23.54
N SER A 232 31.98 -39.27 23.35
CA SER A 232 32.75 -38.38 22.46
C SER A 232 33.38 -37.22 23.25
N GLU A 233 34.58 -36.76 22.85
CA GLU A 233 35.27 -35.64 23.49
C GLU A 233 34.47 -34.32 23.45
N ILE A 234 33.67 -34.12 22.40
CA ILE A 234 32.61 -33.11 22.29
C ILE A 234 31.27 -33.85 22.36
N ALA A 235 30.46 -33.60 23.39
CA ALA A 235 29.15 -34.23 23.53
C ALA A 235 28.04 -33.43 22.85
N ARG A 236 28.14 -32.10 22.81
CA ARG A 236 27.12 -31.22 22.21
C ARG A 236 27.75 -29.98 21.57
N VAL A 237 27.23 -29.60 20.41
CA VAL A 237 27.35 -28.27 19.82
C VAL A 237 25.94 -27.70 19.65
N ARG A 238 25.76 -26.41 19.91
CA ARG A 238 24.55 -25.65 19.57
C ARG A 238 24.96 -24.41 18.78
N LEU A 239 24.21 -24.12 17.74
CA LEU A 239 24.48 -23.09 16.74
C LEU A 239 23.17 -22.34 16.50
N GLY A 240 23.23 -21.00 16.52
CA GLY A 240 22.06 -20.13 16.38
C GLY A 240 21.00 -20.41 17.45
N THR A 241 21.29 -20.11 18.71
CA THR A 241 20.29 -20.27 19.79
C THR A 241 19.64 -18.92 20.06
N VAL A 242 18.31 -18.85 19.94
CA VAL A 242 17.52 -17.66 20.28
C VAL A 242 16.47 -18.02 21.33
N THR A 243 16.19 -17.12 22.27
CA THR A 243 15.11 -17.27 23.26
C THR A 243 14.35 -15.97 23.37
N CYS A 244 13.02 -16.04 23.23
CA CYS A 244 12.11 -14.92 23.43
C CYS A 244 11.12 -15.26 24.54
N ALA A 245 10.77 -14.28 25.38
CA ALA A 245 9.74 -14.41 26.41
C ALA A 245 8.34 -14.58 25.79
N GLU A 246 7.36 -15.04 26.58
CA GLU A 246 5.97 -15.07 26.12
C GLU A 246 5.49 -13.66 25.74
N ALA A 247 4.64 -13.53 24.71
CA ALA A 247 4.17 -12.24 24.20
C ALA A 247 3.69 -11.28 25.31
N ALA A 248 2.97 -11.81 26.31
CA ALA A 248 2.45 -11.04 27.45
C ALA A 248 3.51 -10.55 28.46
N ALA A 249 4.76 -10.99 28.35
CA ALA A 249 5.88 -10.54 29.18
C ALA A 249 6.67 -9.38 28.53
N TRP A 250 6.51 -9.16 27.23
CA TRP A 250 7.06 -7.99 26.56
C TRP A 250 6.35 -6.73 27.07
N PRO A 251 7.06 -5.58 27.17
CA PRO A 251 6.40 -4.33 27.50
C PRO A 251 5.42 -3.99 26.37
N GLU A 252 4.13 -3.96 26.70
CA GLU A 252 3.10 -3.28 25.92
C GLU A 252 3.67 -1.89 25.55
N PRO A 253 3.86 -1.60 24.24
CA PRO A 253 4.80 -0.58 23.78
C PRO A 253 4.52 0.74 24.47
N GLN A 254 5.34 1.04 25.48
CA GLN A 254 5.23 2.30 26.19
C GLN A 254 5.68 3.36 25.20
N PRO A 255 4.85 4.38 24.93
CA PRO A 255 5.35 5.55 24.24
C PRO A 255 6.57 6.03 25.04
N ILE A 256 7.74 5.96 24.41
CA ILE A 256 8.88 6.76 24.86
C ILE A 256 8.31 8.17 24.89
N GLU A 257 8.19 8.83 26.05
CA GLU A 257 7.76 10.23 26.08
C GLU A 257 8.71 10.98 25.13
N PRO A 258 8.24 11.41 23.95
CA PRO A 258 9.11 12.15 23.08
C PRO A 258 9.37 13.46 23.82
N THR A 259 10.53 14.08 23.59
CA THR A 259 10.48 15.53 23.44
C THR A 259 9.44 15.77 22.36
N ASP A 260 8.27 16.32 22.73
CA ASP A 260 6.99 16.33 21.98
C ASP A 260 7.25 16.09 20.49
N PRO A 261 6.73 14.99 19.89
CA PRO A 261 7.07 14.68 18.52
C PRO A 261 6.62 15.89 17.71
N VAL A 262 7.61 16.61 17.19
CA VAL A 262 7.33 17.63 16.21
C VAL A 262 6.89 16.81 15.02
N GLU A 263 5.59 16.68 14.84
CA GLU A 263 5.02 16.29 13.57
C GLU A 263 5.66 17.24 12.57
N LEU A 264 6.65 16.74 11.82
CA LEU A 264 7.16 17.44 10.65
C LEU A 264 5.98 17.44 9.69
N THR A 265 5.23 18.53 9.76
CA THR A 265 4.13 18.92 8.88
C THR A 265 4.64 19.82 7.76
N GLU A 266 5.90 20.27 7.87
CA GLU A 266 6.60 21.12 6.93
C GLU A 266 8.08 20.68 6.85
N PRO A 267 8.76 20.86 5.71
CA PRO A 267 10.14 20.44 5.53
C PRO A 267 11.12 21.22 6.43
N VAL A 268 12.25 20.57 6.71
CA VAL A 268 13.35 21.10 7.50
C VAL A 268 14.66 20.89 6.75
N ALA A 269 15.39 21.96 6.46
CA ALA A 269 16.70 21.90 5.81
C ALA A 269 17.82 22.34 6.78
N THR A 270 18.88 21.54 6.89
CA THR A 270 20.03 21.80 7.75
C THR A 270 21.36 21.73 7.00
N GLY A 271 22.31 22.60 7.38
CA GLY A 271 23.58 22.74 6.67
C GLY A 271 24.62 21.71 7.06
N VAL A 272 25.05 21.73 8.33
CA VAL A 272 26.19 20.97 8.83
C VAL A 272 25.84 20.27 10.14
N THR A 273 25.94 18.94 10.15
CA THR A 273 25.86 18.09 11.35
C THR A 273 27.17 17.33 11.52
N VAL A 274 27.72 17.33 12.74
CA VAL A 274 28.97 16.65 13.08
C VAL A 274 28.79 15.95 14.42
N THR A 275 28.94 14.62 14.44
CA THR A 275 28.67 13.77 15.62
C THR A 275 29.95 13.11 16.09
N ALA A 276 30.33 13.31 17.34
CA ALA A 276 31.53 12.70 17.93
C ALA A 276 31.38 11.16 18.08
N PRO A 277 32.50 10.42 18.20
CA PRO A 277 32.48 8.96 18.38
C PRO A 277 31.74 8.43 19.62
N ASP A 278 31.42 9.29 20.59
CA ASP A 278 30.60 8.94 21.77
C ASP A 278 29.10 9.27 21.59
N GLY A 279 28.70 9.65 20.38
CA GLY A 279 27.34 10.05 20.02
C GLY A 279 26.99 11.51 20.35
N SER A 280 27.91 12.29 20.91
CA SER A 280 27.64 13.70 21.23
C SER A 280 27.72 14.62 20.00
N ALA A 281 26.72 15.49 19.82
CA ALA A 281 26.73 16.47 18.73
C ALA A 281 27.80 17.55 18.96
N LEU A 282 28.67 17.75 17.98
CA LEU A 282 29.69 18.81 17.93
C LEU A 282 29.20 20.03 17.14
N ILE A 283 28.41 19.79 16.09
CA ILE A 283 27.60 20.76 15.34
C ILE A 283 26.26 20.07 15.07
N ALA A 284 25.13 20.76 15.31
CA ALA A 284 23.79 20.16 15.25
C ALA A 284 22.92 20.86 14.19
N GLY A 285 23.10 20.49 12.93
CA GLY A 285 22.28 20.96 11.81
C GLY A 285 22.35 22.47 11.54
N GLU A 286 23.51 23.11 11.73
CA GLU A 286 23.64 24.56 11.58
C GLU A 286 24.04 24.96 10.14
N PRO A 287 23.49 26.04 9.54
CA PRO A 287 22.24 26.71 9.91
C PRO A 287 21.03 25.84 9.53
N ARG A 288 19.85 26.22 10.05
CA ARG A 288 18.60 25.47 9.94
C ARG A 288 17.47 26.36 9.44
N ALA A 289 16.71 25.88 8.46
CA ALA A 289 15.42 26.41 8.03
C ALA A 289 14.34 25.37 8.32
N GLU A 290 13.18 25.81 8.80
CA GLU A 290 12.03 24.98 9.17
C GLU A 290 10.78 25.69 8.64
N GLY A 291 9.86 24.96 7.99
CA GLY A 291 8.66 25.54 7.38
C GLY A 291 8.77 25.70 5.87
N LEU A 292 7.68 26.04 5.18
CA LEU A 292 7.70 26.30 3.73
C LEU A 292 8.26 27.70 3.38
N GLY A 293 9.12 27.76 2.36
CA GLY A 293 9.67 29.02 1.83
C GLY A 293 10.68 29.76 2.75
N GLU A 294 11.18 29.10 3.79
CA GLU A 294 12.08 29.69 4.79
C GLU A 294 13.56 29.53 4.42
N SER A 295 14.44 30.37 4.97
CA SER A 295 15.88 30.29 4.67
C SER A 295 16.79 30.80 5.79
N ALA A 296 17.96 30.16 5.91
CA ALA A 296 18.98 30.51 6.89
C ALA A 296 20.38 30.43 6.28
N GLN A 297 21.33 31.18 6.85
CA GLN A 297 22.72 31.19 6.38
C GLN A 297 23.70 31.44 7.53
N SER A 298 24.91 30.89 7.41
CA SER A 298 26.07 31.25 8.23
C SER A 298 27.31 31.43 7.37
N ASP A 299 28.04 32.52 7.59
CA ASP A 299 29.30 32.78 6.90
C ASP A 299 30.44 31.84 7.38
N ASP A 300 30.37 31.39 8.64
CA ASP A 300 31.39 30.59 9.35
C ASP A 300 30.70 29.74 10.44
N ILE A 301 31.06 28.46 10.54
CA ILE A 301 30.60 27.50 11.55
C ILE A 301 31.81 26.70 12.00
N ALA A 302 31.99 26.47 13.30
CA ALA A 302 33.09 25.68 13.81
C ALA A 302 32.68 24.83 15.02
N ALA A 303 33.17 23.59 15.06
CA ALA A 303 33.17 22.80 16.29
C ALA A 303 34.11 23.46 17.33
N GLY A 304 33.87 23.18 18.62
CA GLY A 304 34.68 23.76 19.70
C GLY A 304 36.17 23.36 19.65
N ASP A 305 37.02 24.10 20.36
CA ASP A 305 38.50 24.04 20.33
C ASP A 305 39.15 22.62 20.36
N ASP A 306 38.44 21.59 20.85
CA ASP A 306 38.91 20.20 20.93
C ASP A 306 38.73 19.40 19.61
N TYR A 307 37.93 19.89 18.65
CA TYR A 307 37.71 19.27 17.34
C TYR A 307 37.91 20.30 16.20
N PRO A 308 39.00 20.19 15.41
CA PRO A 308 39.31 21.10 14.30
C PRO A 308 38.43 20.83 13.06
N THR A 309 37.16 21.19 13.17
CA THR A 309 36.14 21.09 12.12
C THR A 309 35.45 22.43 11.91
N SER A 310 35.36 22.90 10.66
CA SER A 310 34.74 24.18 10.29
C SER A 310 34.08 24.16 8.91
N ALA A 311 33.11 25.04 8.69
CA ALA A 311 32.45 25.29 7.40
C ALA A 311 32.36 26.79 7.10
N GLU A 312 32.54 27.18 5.84
CA GLU A 312 32.39 28.56 5.35
C GLU A 312 31.27 28.63 4.30
N GLY A 313 30.53 29.73 4.28
CA GLY A 313 29.52 30.02 3.25
C GLY A 313 28.39 28.99 3.17
N VAL A 314 27.73 28.72 4.29
CA VAL A 314 26.61 27.76 4.36
C VAL A 314 25.27 28.47 4.21
N HIS A 315 24.45 28.01 3.28
CA HIS A 315 23.11 28.50 3.00
C HIS A 315 22.13 27.31 2.96
N VAL A 316 21.00 27.43 3.62
CA VAL A 316 19.88 26.48 3.55
C VAL A 316 18.60 27.24 3.23
N ALA A 317 17.75 26.63 2.42
CA ALA A 317 16.41 27.11 2.14
C ALA A 317 15.46 25.93 1.97
N THR A 318 14.22 26.12 2.40
CA THR A 318 13.06 25.31 2.01
C THR A 318 12.26 26.09 0.98
N ASN A 319 11.62 25.39 0.05
CA ASN A 319 10.83 25.98 -1.01
C ASN A 319 9.35 26.06 -0.62
N ASP A 320 8.55 26.81 -1.37
CA ASP A 320 7.09 26.87 -1.21
C ASP A 320 6.39 25.56 -1.63
N ASP A 321 7.10 24.66 -2.33
CA ASP A 321 6.59 23.40 -2.90
C ASP A 321 6.92 22.15 -2.07
N GLY A 322 7.55 22.31 -0.90
CA GLY A 322 7.97 21.20 -0.03
C GLY A 322 9.44 20.78 -0.22
N GLY A 323 10.07 21.14 -1.34
CA GLY A 323 11.49 20.86 -1.58
C GLY A 323 12.45 21.72 -0.75
N ALA A 324 13.75 21.48 -0.92
CA ALA A 324 14.81 22.22 -0.24
C ALA A 324 16.06 22.44 -1.11
N HIS A 325 16.84 23.45 -0.75
CA HIS A 325 18.12 23.80 -1.38
C HIS A 325 19.17 24.07 -0.30
N VAL A 326 20.29 23.34 -0.35
CA VAL A 326 21.44 23.56 0.55
C VAL A 326 22.71 23.81 -0.26
N ARG A 327 23.47 24.83 0.12
CA ARG A 327 24.79 25.13 -0.44
C ARG A 327 25.84 25.31 0.66
N ILE A 328 27.03 24.74 0.44
CA ILE A 328 28.21 24.87 1.31
C ILE A 328 29.42 25.21 0.43
N ASP A 329 30.00 26.40 0.62
CA ASP A 329 31.17 26.84 -0.16
C ASP A 329 32.45 26.07 0.25
N GLU A 330 32.74 25.88 1.54
CA GLU A 330 33.82 25.00 2.03
C GLU A 330 33.42 24.29 3.34
N PHE A 331 33.78 23.02 3.48
CA PHE A 331 33.82 22.30 4.77
C PHE A 331 35.22 21.68 4.95
N THR A 332 35.75 21.70 6.18
CA THR A 332 37.05 21.13 6.54
C THR A 332 36.98 20.46 7.90
N GLN A 333 37.38 19.19 7.98
CA GLN A 333 37.68 18.44 9.20
C GLN A 333 39.11 17.90 9.08
N ILE A 334 40.04 18.35 9.91
CA ILE A 334 41.44 17.87 9.90
C ILE A 334 41.88 17.56 11.33
N PRO A 335 41.63 16.34 11.82
CA PRO A 335 42.17 15.88 13.09
C PRO A 335 43.70 16.02 13.08
N ASP A 336 44.26 16.56 14.16
CA ASP A 336 45.68 16.93 14.27
C ASP A 336 46.19 18.02 13.29
N ALA A 337 45.42 19.09 13.06
CA ALA A 337 45.82 20.24 12.24
C ALA A 337 47.20 20.84 12.62
N ASP A 338 47.63 20.75 13.89
CA ASP A 338 48.93 21.18 14.39
C ASP A 338 50.12 20.27 13.97
N GLN A 339 49.87 19.12 13.32
CA GLN A 339 50.89 18.35 12.57
C GLN A 339 51.20 18.97 11.19
N GLY A 340 50.37 19.87 10.67
CA GLY A 340 50.50 20.45 9.33
C GLY A 340 50.11 19.47 8.21
N TRP A 341 50.81 19.50 7.06
CA TRP A 341 50.49 18.71 5.85
C TRP A 341 50.42 17.18 6.05
N THR A 342 50.85 16.65 7.19
CA THR A 342 50.68 15.22 7.52
C THR A 342 49.32 14.88 8.13
N GLY A 343 48.58 15.85 8.70
CA GLY A 343 47.20 15.66 9.14
C GLY A 343 46.25 15.43 7.96
N GLU A 344 46.46 16.15 6.86
CA GLU A 344 45.72 15.99 5.59
C GLU A 344 45.91 14.62 4.91
N LEU A 345 46.86 13.81 5.38
CA LEU A 345 47.10 12.44 4.90
C LEU A 345 46.53 11.37 5.85
N LEU A 346 45.81 11.76 6.90
CA LEU A 346 45.07 10.83 7.74
C LEU A 346 43.76 10.42 7.03
N PRO A 347 43.29 9.17 7.19
CA PRO A 347 42.01 8.72 6.64
C PRO A 347 40.82 9.61 7.01
N SER A 348 40.88 10.23 8.18
CA SER A 348 39.84 11.08 8.77
C SER A 348 39.92 12.57 8.46
N ALA A 349 40.89 12.99 7.63
CA ALA A 349 40.87 14.32 7.06
C ALA A 349 39.85 14.37 5.92
N LEU A 350 38.87 15.27 6.03
CA LEU A 350 37.82 15.52 5.04
C LEU A 350 37.84 17.00 4.67
N ARG A 351 37.83 17.31 3.36
CA ARG A 351 37.49 18.64 2.84
C ARG A 351 36.45 18.51 1.75
N VAL A 352 35.51 19.46 1.69
CA VAL A 352 34.44 19.53 0.69
C VAL A 352 34.36 20.96 0.17
N TYR A 353 34.21 21.13 -1.14
CA TYR A 353 34.23 22.42 -1.83
C TYR A 353 33.02 22.58 -2.76
N GLY A 354 32.27 23.68 -2.57
CA GLY A 354 31.17 24.08 -3.45
C GLY A 354 30.07 23.03 -3.60
N LEU A 355 29.71 22.35 -2.50
CA LEU A 355 28.60 21.40 -2.46
C LEU A 355 27.28 22.17 -2.63
N THR A 356 26.42 21.69 -3.52
CA THR A 356 25.04 22.13 -3.68
C THR A 356 24.14 20.89 -3.69
N VAL A 357 23.02 20.96 -2.99
CA VAL A 357 22.05 19.87 -2.82
C VAL A 357 20.68 20.46 -3.09
N ASP A 358 20.03 20.02 -4.16
CA ASP A 358 18.64 20.34 -4.46
C ASP A 358 17.79 19.09 -4.16
N VAL A 359 16.76 19.22 -3.33
CA VAL A 359 15.89 18.13 -2.89
C VAL A 359 14.44 18.45 -3.27
N THR A 360 13.74 17.52 -3.90
CA THR A 360 12.31 17.65 -4.23
C THR A 360 11.42 17.30 -3.03
N ALA A 361 10.11 17.53 -3.14
CA ALA A 361 9.17 17.26 -2.04
C ALA A 361 9.04 15.75 -1.73
N ASP A 362 9.23 14.88 -2.72
CA ASP A 362 9.25 13.41 -2.66
C ASP A 362 10.62 12.81 -2.25
N GLY A 363 11.63 13.67 -2.08
CA GLY A 363 12.97 13.29 -1.64
C GLY A 363 13.90 12.78 -2.74
N GLU A 364 13.64 13.08 -4.02
CA GLU A 364 14.69 12.99 -5.06
C GLU A 364 15.76 14.07 -4.78
N ALA A 365 17.03 13.72 -4.94
CA ALA A 365 18.16 14.57 -4.59
C ALA A 365 19.16 14.74 -5.75
N ASP A 366 19.38 15.99 -6.19
CA ASP A 366 20.46 16.35 -7.11
C ASP A 366 21.64 16.95 -6.34
N VAL A 367 22.75 16.22 -6.28
CA VAL A 367 23.97 16.61 -5.56
C VAL A 367 25.03 17.09 -6.55
N GLN A 368 25.31 18.38 -6.53
CA GLN A 368 26.26 19.04 -7.43
C GLN A 368 27.49 19.60 -6.71
N PHE A 369 28.59 19.74 -7.45
CA PHE A 369 29.83 20.34 -6.97
C PHE A 369 30.41 21.32 -7.98
N ASP A 370 30.87 22.49 -7.51
CA ASP A 370 31.45 23.55 -8.37
C ASP A 370 32.67 23.08 -9.21
N ASP A 371 33.47 22.12 -8.72
CA ASP A 371 34.52 21.42 -9.48
C ASP A 371 34.59 19.93 -9.09
N VAL A 372 33.77 19.10 -9.75
CA VAL A 372 33.67 17.62 -9.61
C VAL A 372 35.04 16.90 -9.51
N GLY A 373 36.10 17.43 -10.11
CA GLY A 373 37.44 16.83 -10.07
C GLY A 373 38.27 17.16 -8.82
N ASN A 374 37.92 18.22 -8.08
CA ASN A 374 38.60 18.70 -6.88
C ASN A 374 37.57 19.16 -5.82
N ALA A 375 36.44 18.45 -5.73
CA ALA A 375 35.33 18.81 -4.84
C ALA A 375 35.49 18.20 -3.44
N VAL A 376 35.78 16.90 -3.36
CA VAL A 376 35.90 16.17 -2.09
C VAL A 376 37.29 15.55 -1.97
N PHE A 377 37.97 15.86 -0.87
CA PHE A 377 39.28 15.32 -0.51
C PHE A 377 39.15 14.54 0.79
N VAL A 378 39.50 13.25 0.75
CA VAL A 378 39.47 12.35 1.89
C VAL A 378 40.67 11.39 1.84
N ASN A 379 41.24 11.01 2.99
CA ASN A 379 42.33 10.03 3.07
C ASN A 379 43.53 10.37 2.15
N GLY A 380 43.89 11.65 2.05
CA GLY A 380 44.98 12.12 1.19
C GLY A 380 44.71 12.12 -0.32
N VAL A 381 43.46 11.86 -0.76
CA VAL A 381 43.08 11.66 -2.17
C VAL A 381 41.86 12.52 -2.53
N TRP A 382 41.89 13.12 -3.72
CA TRP A 382 40.69 13.71 -4.34
C TRP A 382 39.84 12.60 -4.94
N ILE A 383 38.58 12.51 -4.51
CA ILE A 383 37.66 11.48 -5.01
C ILE A 383 36.83 12.04 -6.16
N ASN A 384 36.44 11.16 -7.08
CA ASN A 384 35.53 11.50 -8.16
C ASN A 384 34.11 11.55 -7.59
N THR A 385 33.46 12.71 -7.58
CA THR A 385 32.10 12.86 -7.06
C THR A 385 31.00 12.44 -8.06
N SER A 386 31.36 11.93 -9.24
CA SER A 386 30.41 11.35 -10.21
C SER A 386 30.01 9.90 -9.89
N THR A 387 30.16 9.46 -8.64
CA THR A 387 29.83 8.10 -8.16
C THR A 387 29.28 8.19 -6.75
N ASP A 388 28.12 7.59 -6.55
CA ASP A 388 27.23 7.77 -5.39
C ASP A 388 27.84 7.24 -4.07
N LEU A 389 28.84 6.36 -4.18
CA LEU A 389 29.57 5.75 -3.07
C LEU A 389 31.08 5.79 -3.30
N TYR A 390 31.83 6.24 -2.29
CA TYR A 390 33.27 6.06 -2.18
C TYR A 390 33.63 5.30 -0.90
N THR A 391 34.38 4.21 -1.04
CA THR A 391 35.00 3.48 0.07
C THR A 391 36.50 3.73 0.07
N GLY A 392 37.01 4.37 1.12
CA GLY A 392 38.44 4.52 1.37
C GLY A 392 38.99 3.33 2.15
N LEU A 393 40.10 2.76 1.67
CA LEU A 393 40.76 1.61 2.32
C LEU A 393 41.92 2.04 3.22
N ASP A 394 42.24 1.22 4.22
CA ASP A 394 43.47 1.32 5.01
C ASP A 394 44.72 0.78 4.26
N ALA A 395 45.87 0.71 4.94
CA ALA A 395 47.12 0.24 4.34
C ALA A 395 47.18 -1.29 4.15
N GLU A 396 46.28 -2.01 4.83
CA GLU A 396 46.12 -3.46 4.82
C GLU A 396 45.09 -3.91 3.77
N GLY A 397 44.21 -3.00 3.33
CA GLY A 397 43.17 -3.20 2.31
C GLY A 397 41.75 -3.32 2.84
N ASN A 398 41.50 -3.06 4.13
CA ASN A 398 40.17 -3.10 4.74
C ASN A 398 39.44 -1.78 4.51
N GLU A 399 38.09 -1.80 4.53
CA GLU A 399 37.30 -0.57 4.51
C GLU A 399 37.59 0.27 5.76
N ARG A 400 37.88 1.56 5.56
CA ARG A 400 38.28 2.47 6.64
C ARG A 400 37.34 3.66 6.76
N VAL A 401 36.92 4.24 5.64
CA VAL A 401 35.97 5.36 5.58
C VAL A 401 34.98 5.13 4.45
N ARG A 402 33.77 5.64 4.62
CA ARG A 402 32.72 5.61 3.61
C ARG A 402 32.20 7.03 3.37
N ILE A 403 32.00 7.40 2.11
CA ILE A 403 31.31 8.62 1.71
C ILE A 403 30.16 8.23 0.78
N ARG A 404 28.95 8.67 1.12
CA ARG A 404 27.74 8.55 0.30
C ARG A 404 27.29 9.94 -0.14
N PHE A 405 26.69 10.05 -1.31
CA PHE A 405 26.07 11.28 -1.82
C PHE A 405 24.57 11.05 -2.06
N GLY A 406 23.72 12.01 -1.67
CA GLY A 406 22.27 11.92 -1.88
C GLY A 406 21.62 10.71 -1.17
N GLU A 407 22.07 10.39 0.05
CA GLU A 407 21.56 9.24 0.79
C GLU A 407 20.13 9.53 1.30
N ARG A 408 19.14 8.80 0.77
CA ARG A 408 17.74 8.83 1.20
C ARG A 408 17.51 7.76 2.26
N VAL A 409 16.93 8.15 3.40
CA VAL A 409 16.59 7.30 4.53
C VAL A 409 15.13 7.53 4.90
N GLU A 410 14.29 6.52 4.74
CA GLU A 410 12.92 6.50 5.26
C GLU A 410 13.01 6.18 6.76
N ASN A 411 12.54 7.10 7.61
CA ASN A 411 12.59 6.94 9.06
C ASN A 411 11.36 6.12 9.55
N PRO A 412 11.41 5.52 10.75
CA PRO A 412 10.30 4.72 11.29
C PRO A 412 8.98 5.48 11.53
N ASP A 413 9.00 6.82 11.48
CA ASP A 413 7.83 7.70 11.58
C ASP A 413 7.28 8.14 10.20
N GLY A 414 7.78 7.53 9.11
CA GLY A 414 7.39 7.84 7.73
C GLY A 414 8.10 9.06 7.14
N THR A 415 8.78 9.89 7.95
CA THR A 415 9.53 11.05 7.44
C THR A 415 10.71 10.60 6.57
N VAL A 416 11.04 11.36 5.52
CA VAL A 416 12.18 11.07 4.65
C VAL A 416 13.34 11.99 5.00
N THR A 417 14.48 11.44 5.45
CA THR A 417 15.74 12.17 5.59
C THR A 417 16.58 11.99 4.33
N VAL A 418 16.93 13.09 3.66
CA VAL A 418 17.89 13.13 2.54
C VAL A 418 19.19 13.78 3.02
N ILE A 419 20.34 13.12 2.80
CA ILE A 419 21.67 13.60 3.18
C ILE A 419 22.53 13.82 1.93
N GLY A 420 22.84 15.08 1.62
CA GLY A 420 23.62 15.45 0.43
C GLY A 420 25.03 14.85 0.40
N LEU A 421 25.73 14.84 1.53
CA LEU A 421 26.99 14.10 1.71
C LEU A 421 27.09 13.55 3.14
N HIS A 422 27.22 12.23 3.26
CA HIS A 422 27.45 11.54 4.53
C HIS A 422 28.85 10.89 4.54
N TYR A 423 29.70 11.30 5.47
CA TYR A 423 31.01 10.71 5.75
C TYR A 423 30.99 9.91 7.06
N GLU A 424 31.47 8.67 7.00
CA GLU A 424 31.45 7.68 8.09
C GLU A 424 32.86 7.13 8.36
N ASP A 425 33.31 7.18 9.62
CA ASP A 425 34.59 6.60 10.08
C ASP A 425 34.39 5.17 10.62
N LEU A 426 34.63 4.14 9.80
CA LEU A 426 34.24 2.76 10.09
C LEU A 426 34.98 2.10 11.29
N THR A 427 35.90 2.79 11.96
CA THR A 427 36.50 2.34 13.23
C THR A 427 35.96 3.08 14.46
N GLY A 428 34.94 3.94 14.31
CA GLY A 428 34.35 4.72 15.41
C GLY A 428 35.39 5.53 16.18
N THR A 429 36.36 6.13 15.48
CA THR A 429 37.50 6.85 16.08
C THR A 429 37.46 8.35 15.83
N TYR A 430 36.83 8.76 14.73
CA TYR A 430 36.68 10.17 14.34
C TYR A 430 35.20 10.52 14.12
N PRO A 431 34.83 11.82 14.18
CA PRO A 431 33.45 12.24 14.02
C PRO A 431 32.83 11.84 12.67
N GLU A 432 31.57 11.42 12.73
CA GLU A 432 30.66 11.33 11.58
C GLU A 432 30.32 12.75 11.13
N VAL A 433 30.16 12.95 9.81
CA VAL A 433 29.85 14.26 9.22
C VAL A 433 28.72 14.09 8.22
N ARG A 434 27.69 14.92 8.34
CA ARG A 434 26.58 15.03 7.39
C ARG A 434 26.45 16.47 6.92
N LEU A 435 26.35 16.65 5.61
CA LEU A 435 26.27 17.96 4.96
C LEU A 435 25.03 18.00 4.06
N GLY A 436 24.19 19.03 4.24
CA GLY A 436 22.91 19.16 3.55
C GLY A 436 21.95 18.04 3.95
N GLU A 437 21.51 18.04 5.20
CA GLU A 437 20.51 17.08 5.70
C GLU A 437 19.13 17.76 5.68
N VAL A 438 18.23 17.20 4.87
CA VAL A 438 16.85 17.65 4.69
C VAL A 438 15.93 16.59 5.25
N HIS A 439 15.11 16.95 6.24
CA HIS A 439 14.00 16.11 6.68
C HIS A 439 12.74 16.64 6.01
N LEU A 440 12.14 15.82 5.18
CA LEU A 440 10.81 16.06 4.65
C LEU A 440 9.80 15.60 5.71
N PRO A 441 8.56 16.14 5.70
CA PRO A 441 7.47 15.51 6.44
C PRO A 441 7.38 14.02 6.10
N ALA A 442 6.66 13.25 6.91
CA ALA A 442 6.10 12.02 6.36
C ALA A 442 5.28 12.44 5.15
N ASP A 443 5.56 11.87 3.98
CA ASP A 443 4.63 12.00 2.87
C ASP A 443 3.24 11.63 3.42
N ASP A 444 2.19 12.37 3.02
CA ASP A 444 0.84 11.82 3.03
C ASP A 444 0.83 10.69 1.96
N VAL A 445 1.57 9.61 2.22
CA VAL A 445 1.56 8.38 1.44
C VAL A 445 0.12 7.91 1.51
N PRO A 446 -0.61 7.83 0.38
CA PRO A 446 -1.96 7.32 0.41
C PRO A 446 -1.95 5.95 1.09
N ALA A 447 -2.87 5.73 2.02
CA ALA A 447 -2.88 4.55 2.89
C ALA A 447 -3.15 3.22 2.15
N GLU A 448 -3.17 3.25 0.82
CA GLU A 448 -3.61 2.19 -0.08
C GLU A 448 -2.44 1.50 -0.80
N ARG A 449 -1.42 1.05 -0.05
CA ARG A 449 -0.29 0.31 -0.64
C ARG A 449 -0.73 -1.07 -1.18
N ALA A 450 -0.60 -1.30 -2.49
CA ALA A 450 -0.74 -2.62 -3.09
C ALA A 450 0.36 -3.58 -2.57
N SER A 451 -0.04 -4.74 -2.06
CA SER A 451 0.79 -5.71 -1.32
C SER A 451 0.87 -7.09 -1.97
N ASP A 452 -0.09 -7.44 -2.82
CA ASP A 452 -0.10 -8.65 -3.65
C ASP A 452 -0.81 -8.34 -4.97
N ALA A 453 -0.33 -8.90 -6.07
CA ALA A 453 -0.97 -8.82 -7.37
C ALA A 453 -0.83 -10.14 -8.14
N TRP A 454 -1.89 -10.56 -8.85
CA TRP A 454 -1.85 -11.76 -9.68
C TRP A 454 -2.73 -11.75 -10.93
N GLY A 455 -2.32 -12.60 -11.89
CA GLY A 455 -2.81 -12.60 -13.27
C GLY A 455 -4.17 -13.25 -13.47
N VAL A 456 -4.26 -14.56 -13.22
CA VAL A 456 -5.47 -15.37 -13.48
C VAL A 456 -5.66 -16.41 -12.37
N ALA A 457 -6.90 -16.59 -11.93
CA ALA A 457 -7.35 -17.72 -11.13
C ALA A 457 -8.69 -18.25 -11.65
N VAL A 458 -8.90 -19.57 -11.52
CA VAL A 458 -10.14 -20.24 -11.95
C VAL A 458 -10.50 -21.30 -10.90
N THR A 459 -11.71 -21.20 -10.35
CA THR A 459 -12.17 -22.03 -9.24
C THR A 459 -13.39 -22.83 -9.64
N SER A 460 -13.36 -24.16 -9.44
CA SER A 460 -14.48 -25.05 -9.77
C SER A 460 -15.70 -24.81 -8.86
N PRO A 461 -16.91 -25.24 -9.27
CA PRO A 461 -18.12 -25.09 -8.46
C PRO A 461 -18.10 -25.80 -7.09
N ASP A 462 -17.21 -26.78 -6.89
CA ASP A 462 -16.97 -27.43 -5.59
C ASP A 462 -15.80 -26.82 -4.80
N GLY A 463 -15.27 -25.68 -5.25
CA GLY A 463 -14.26 -24.87 -4.54
C GLY A 463 -12.82 -25.31 -4.74
N SER A 464 -12.53 -26.19 -5.71
CA SER A 464 -11.16 -26.60 -6.03
C SER A 464 -10.52 -25.66 -7.06
N GLU A 465 -9.24 -25.35 -6.90
CA GLU A 465 -8.50 -24.54 -7.86
C GLU A 465 -8.25 -25.34 -9.15
N LEU A 466 -8.72 -24.82 -10.29
CA LEU A 466 -8.43 -25.33 -11.63
C LEU A 466 -7.26 -24.58 -12.26
N ILE A 467 -7.11 -23.29 -11.90
CA ILE A 467 -5.91 -22.47 -12.05
C ILE A 467 -5.72 -21.76 -10.72
N ALA A 468 -4.66 -22.09 -9.98
CA ALA A 468 -4.23 -21.31 -8.81
C ALA A 468 -3.69 -19.94 -9.26
N PRO A 469 -3.81 -18.88 -8.43
CA PRO A 469 -3.39 -17.51 -8.76
C PRO A 469 -1.99 -17.40 -9.36
N GLN A 470 -1.89 -17.08 -10.65
CA GLN A 470 -0.60 -16.94 -11.34
C GLN A 470 -0.66 -16.09 -12.64
N PRO A 471 0.47 -15.50 -13.09
CA PRO A 471 1.67 -15.20 -12.31
C PRO A 471 1.30 -14.31 -11.10
N ARG A 472 2.13 -14.30 -10.06
CA ARG A 472 1.87 -13.62 -8.79
C ARG A 472 3.10 -12.88 -8.29
N VAL A 473 2.89 -11.70 -7.72
CA VAL A 473 3.92 -10.77 -7.25
C VAL A 473 3.54 -10.25 -5.87
N GLU A 474 4.39 -10.50 -4.87
CA GLU A 474 4.21 -10.12 -3.46
C GLU A 474 5.36 -9.19 -2.98
N GLU A 475 6.16 -8.63 -3.91
CA GLU A 475 7.31 -7.76 -3.63
C GLU A 475 7.26 -6.57 -4.61
N ALA A 476 7.37 -5.35 -4.09
CA ALA A 476 7.36 -4.11 -4.88
C ALA A 476 8.54 -4.03 -5.86
N GLY A 477 8.40 -3.26 -6.94
CA GLY A 477 9.41 -3.12 -8.00
C GLY A 477 9.63 -4.38 -8.85
N ARG A 478 8.68 -5.33 -8.85
CA ARG A 478 8.79 -6.62 -9.57
C ARG A 478 7.75 -6.77 -10.66
N THR A 479 8.15 -7.47 -11.72
CA THR A 479 7.28 -7.93 -12.80
C THR A 479 7.44 -9.44 -13.02
N GLN A 480 6.33 -10.17 -13.21
CA GLN A 480 6.33 -11.59 -13.54
C GLN A 480 5.40 -11.87 -14.74
N GLU A 481 5.87 -12.69 -15.67
CA GLU A 481 5.19 -12.99 -16.94
C GLU A 481 4.90 -14.50 -17.10
N ALA A 482 3.76 -14.83 -17.73
CA ALA A 482 3.40 -16.17 -18.17
C ALA A 482 2.84 -16.15 -19.59
N ALA A 483 3.57 -16.75 -20.53
CA ALA A 483 3.15 -16.81 -21.94
C ALA A 483 1.91 -17.69 -22.19
N LEU A 484 1.67 -18.69 -21.32
CA LEU A 484 0.55 -19.63 -21.40
C LEU A 484 0.23 -20.18 -20.00
N ILE A 485 -1.05 -20.17 -19.63
CA ILE A 485 -1.59 -20.83 -18.44
C ILE A 485 -2.77 -21.69 -18.91
N GLU A 486 -2.84 -22.96 -18.50
CA GLU A 486 -3.91 -23.89 -18.88
C GLU A 486 -4.48 -24.57 -17.63
N ALA A 487 -5.80 -24.68 -17.54
CA ALA A 487 -6.49 -25.29 -16.40
C ALA A 487 -6.44 -26.83 -16.42
N ASP A 488 -6.25 -27.44 -15.25
CA ASP A 488 -6.27 -28.90 -15.13
C ASP A 488 -7.70 -29.44 -15.13
N GLY A 489 -8.09 -30.16 -16.19
CA GLY A 489 -9.38 -30.84 -16.29
C GLY A 489 -10.56 -29.99 -16.78
N PHE A 490 -10.35 -28.71 -17.10
CA PHE A 490 -11.38 -27.82 -17.65
C PHE A 490 -10.79 -26.95 -18.80
N PRO A 491 -11.55 -26.60 -19.86
CA PRO A 491 -10.99 -25.90 -21.02
C PRO A 491 -10.89 -24.38 -20.83
N SER A 492 -10.09 -23.95 -19.83
CA SER A 492 -9.74 -22.55 -19.60
C SER A 492 -8.26 -22.31 -19.86
N VAL A 493 -7.95 -21.30 -20.68
CA VAL A 493 -6.58 -21.01 -21.16
C VAL A 493 -6.34 -19.50 -21.17
N ALA A 494 -5.25 -19.05 -20.54
CA ALA A 494 -4.75 -17.67 -20.62
C ALA A 494 -3.45 -17.60 -21.43
N ARG A 495 -3.19 -16.48 -22.10
CA ARG A 495 -1.97 -16.22 -22.88
C ARG A 495 -1.51 -14.79 -22.71
N ASP A 496 -0.19 -14.63 -22.80
CA ASP A 496 0.51 -13.34 -22.71
C ASP A 496 0.05 -12.56 -21.47
N VAL A 497 0.21 -13.19 -20.30
CA VAL A 497 -0.14 -12.61 -18.99
C VAL A 497 1.11 -11.98 -18.37
N SER A 498 0.98 -10.76 -17.88
CA SER A 498 2.03 -10.03 -17.15
C SER A 498 1.42 -9.35 -15.92
N VAL A 499 2.13 -9.39 -14.81
CA VAL A 499 1.77 -8.74 -13.54
C VAL A 499 2.98 -7.95 -13.08
N SER A 500 2.78 -6.68 -12.74
CA SER A 500 3.79 -5.82 -12.14
C SER A 500 3.23 -5.16 -10.89
N LEU A 501 4.05 -5.11 -9.84
CA LEU A 501 3.84 -4.29 -8.66
C LEU A 501 4.95 -3.24 -8.66
N GLY A 502 4.59 -1.96 -8.73
CA GLY A 502 5.54 -0.86 -8.79
C GLY A 502 6.15 -0.54 -7.42
N GLU A 503 7.02 0.47 -7.39
CA GLU A 503 7.64 0.96 -6.14
C GLU A 503 6.79 2.07 -5.49
N GLU A 504 5.90 2.70 -6.27
CA GLU A 504 5.00 3.80 -5.87
C GLU A 504 3.57 3.31 -5.54
N SER A 505 3.44 2.04 -5.13
CA SER A 505 2.17 1.34 -4.84
C SER A 505 1.23 1.09 -6.02
N ASP A 506 1.62 1.49 -7.24
CA ASP A 506 0.88 1.14 -8.45
C ASP A 506 0.97 -0.37 -8.76
N ALA A 507 -0.06 -0.91 -9.41
CA ALA A 507 -0.06 -2.30 -9.87
C ALA A 507 -0.64 -2.42 -11.27
N THR A 508 0.06 -3.12 -12.17
CA THR A 508 -0.39 -3.35 -13.55
C THR A 508 -0.55 -4.84 -13.82
N VAL A 509 -1.75 -5.27 -14.19
CA VAL A 509 -2.01 -6.64 -14.68
C VAL A 509 -2.51 -6.60 -16.12
N SER A 510 -1.76 -7.23 -17.03
CA SER A 510 -2.12 -7.33 -18.45
C SER A 510 -2.36 -8.78 -18.87
N VAL A 511 -3.39 -9.02 -19.67
CA VAL A 511 -3.75 -10.33 -20.24
C VAL A 511 -4.06 -10.19 -21.73
N GLY A 512 -3.17 -10.74 -22.57
CA GLY A 512 -3.35 -10.73 -24.03
C GLY A 512 -4.58 -11.50 -24.48
N SER A 513 -4.85 -12.67 -23.91
CA SER A 513 -6.15 -13.33 -24.06
C SER A 513 -6.46 -14.33 -22.93
N PHE A 514 -7.73 -14.45 -22.56
CA PHE A 514 -8.28 -15.57 -21.80
C PHE A 514 -9.43 -16.20 -22.58
N GLU A 515 -9.50 -17.53 -22.63
CA GLU A 515 -10.55 -18.29 -23.30
C GLU A 515 -11.02 -19.46 -22.42
N GLN A 516 -12.30 -19.47 -22.08
CA GLN A 516 -13.01 -20.58 -21.44
C GLN A 516 -14.17 -20.99 -22.35
N VAL A 517 -14.09 -22.16 -23.00
CA VAL A 517 -15.16 -22.63 -23.91
C VAL A 517 -15.47 -24.12 -23.68
N PRO A 518 -16.37 -24.43 -22.73
CA PRO A 518 -16.80 -25.81 -22.46
C PRO A 518 -17.43 -26.49 -23.68
N ASP A 519 -17.26 -27.81 -23.79
CA ASP A 519 -17.82 -28.65 -24.86
C ASP A 519 -17.43 -28.25 -26.31
N GLN A 520 -16.42 -27.42 -26.55
CA GLN A 520 -16.01 -26.98 -27.90
C GLN A 520 -15.69 -28.14 -28.87
N GLY A 521 -15.27 -29.30 -28.37
CA GLY A 521 -15.03 -30.50 -29.16
C GLY A 521 -16.29 -31.31 -29.53
N THR A 522 -17.46 -30.96 -28.98
CA THR A 522 -18.70 -31.77 -29.01
C THR A 522 -19.96 -30.97 -29.35
N ASP A 523 -20.09 -29.70 -28.92
CA ASP A 523 -21.10 -28.76 -29.41
C ASP A 523 -20.47 -27.73 -30.37
N PRO A 524 -20.80 -27.73 -31.67
CA PRO A 524 -20.29 -26.74 -32.62
C PRO A 524 -20.80 -25.31 -32.33
N MET A 525 -21.75 -25.14 -31.41
CA MET A 525 -22.26 -23.86 -30.94
C MET A 525 -21.82 -23.54 -29.50
N ALA A 526 -20.80 -24.25 -28.96
CA ALA A 526 -20.27 -24.06 -27.61
C ALA A 526 -19.95 -22.60 -27.27
N GLU A 527 -19.32 -21.86 -28.20
CA GLU A 527 -19.00 -20.43 -28.03
C GLU A 527 -20.23 -19.51 -27.92
N TYR A 528 -21.41 -19.99 -28.32
CA TYR A 528 -22.71 -19.30 -28.21
C TYR A 528 -23.55 -19.83 -27.04
N ARG A 529 -22.91 -20.40 -26.00
CA ARG A 529 -23.55 -20.86 -24.76
C ARG A 529 -23.10 -20.01 -23.58
N TRP A 530 -23.95 -19.93 -22.56
CA TRP A 530 -23.68 -19.24 -21.30
C TRP A 530 -22.28 -19.42 -20.68
N PRO A 531 -21.69 -20.63 -20.59
CA PRO A 531 -20.40 -20.80 -19.93
C PRO A 531 -19.18 -20.48 -20.80
N ALA A 532 -19.39 -20.04 -22.05
CA ALA A 532 -18.32 -19.56 -22.89
C ALA A 532 -17.97 -18.11 -22.52
N LEU A 533 -16.73 -17.89 -22.07
CA LEU A 533 -16.15 -16.59 -21.77
C LEU A 533 -14.87 -16.42 -22.59
N ARG A 534 -14.67 -15.26 -23.21
CA ARG A 534 -13.42 -14.89 -23.88
C ARG A 534 -13.11 -13.43 -23.57
N VAL A 535 -11.85 -13.13 -23.29
CA VAL A 535 -11.35 -11.81 -22.91
C VAL A 535 -10.10 -11.53 -23.74
N TYR A 536 -9.95 -10.33 -24.29
CA TYR A 536 -8.84 -9.96 -25.19
C TYR A 536 -8.22 -8.61 -24.84
N GLY A 537 -6.89 -8.60 -24.72
CA GLY A 537 -6.09 -7.40 -24.56
C GLY A 537 -6.53 -6.53 -23.38
N MET A 538 -6.79 -7.15 -22.23
CA MET A 538 -7.17 -6.47 -21.00
C MET A 538 -5.92 -5.96 -20.29
N THR A 539 -5.97 -4.73 -19.77
CA THR A 539 -5.01 -4.20 -18.80
C THR A 539 -5.79 -3.60 -17.63
N GLY A 540 -5.59 -4.13 -16.43
CA GLY A 540 -5.99 -3.49 -15.18
C GLY A 540 -4.81 -2.72 -14.60
N THR A 541 -5.05 -1.49 -14.18
CA THR A 541 -4.06 -0.60 -13.57
C THR A 541 -4.63 -0.04 -12.27
N VAL A 542 -3.95 -0.28 -11.16
CA VAL A 542 -4.20 0.36 -9.86
C VAL A 542 -3.20 1.49 -9.71
N ASP A 543 -3.67 2.69 -9.40
CA ASP A 543 -2.83 3.84 -9.09
C ASP A 543 -2.51 3.93 -7.59
N ALA A 544 -1.71 4.94 -7.21
CA ALA A 544 -1.30 5.15 -5.82
C ALA A 544 -2.45 5.50 -4.87
N ASP A 545 -3.60 5.97 -5.39
CA ASP A 545 -4.81 6.24 -4.61
C ASP A 545 -5.67 4.97 -4.40
N GLY A 546 -5.26 3.83 -4.96
CA GLY A 546 -6.00 2.57 -4.88
C GLY A 546 -7.20 2.48 -5.83
N GLU A 547 -7.30 3.34 -6.85
CA GLU A 547 -8.34 3.25 -7.87
C GLU A 547 -7.93 2.25 -8.96
N MET A 548 -8.79 1.25 -9.24
CA MET A 548 -8.57 0.32 -10.34
C MET A 548 -9.24 0.81 -11.63
N THR A 549 -8.41 1.14 -12.62
CA THR A 549 -8.83 1.37 -14.00
C THR A 549 -8.68 0.09 -14.82
N VAL A 550 -9.64 -0.20 -15.71
CA VAL A 550 -9.61 -1.39 -16.58
C VAL A 550 -9.76 -0.99 -18.05
N GLU A 551 -8.69 -1.14 -18.82
CA GLU A 551 -8.63 -0.85 -20.24
C GLU A 551 -8.66 -2.12 -21.10
N PHE A 552 -9.13 -1.97 -22.34
CA PHE A 552 -9.10 -3.03 -23.35
C PHE A 552 -8.59 -2.51 -24.69
N ALA A 553 -7.70 -3.26 -25.32
CA ALA A 553 -7.07 -2.91 -26.59
C ALA A 553 -8.07 -2.71 -27.77
N ASP A 554 -9.25 -3.33 -27.71
CA ASP A 554 -10.39 -3.07 -28.59
C ASP A 554 -11.70 -3.29 -27.81
N THR A 555 -12.23 -2.24 -27.19
CA THR A 555 -13.48 -2.27 -26.41
C THR A 555 -14.70 -2.76 -27.20
N GLY A 556 -14.67 -2.71 -28.54
CA GLY A 556 -15.73 -3.24 -29.40
C GLY A 556 -15.66 -4.76 -29.61
N SER A 557 -14.60 -5.42 -29.17
CA SER A 557 -14.40 -6.88 -29.24
C SER A 557 -13.48 -7.38 -28.12
N ALA A 558 -13.69 -6.86 -26.92
CA ALA A 558 -12.90 -7.14 -25.73
C ALA A 558 -13.36 -8.37 -24.95
N VAL A 559 -14.63 -8.39 -24.50
CA VAL A 559 -15.20 -9.50 -23.74
C VAL A 559 -16.41 -10.12 -24.46
N PHE A 560 -16.36 -11.44 -24.63
CA PHE A 560 -17.39 -12.23 -25.29
C PHE A 560 -17.96 -13.25 -24.31
N VAL A 561 -19.28 -13.20 -24.09
CA VAL A 561 -20.01 -14.14 -23.25
C VAL A 561 -21.35 -14.49 -23.89
N ASN A 562 -21.75 -15.76 -23.79
CA ASN A 562 -23.03 -16.26 -24.33
C ASN A 562 -23.30 -15.87 -25.81
N GLY A 563 -22.26 -15.88 -26.65
CA GLY A 563 -22.42 -15.55 -28.07
C GLY A 563 -22.52 -14.06 -28.40
N ALA A 564 -22.37 -13.17 -27.42
CA ALA A 564 -22.41 -11.71 -27.57
C ALA A 564 -21.12 -11.06 -27.08
N TRP A 565 -20.68 -10.00 -27.76
CA TRP A 565 -19.71 -9.07 -27.20
C TRP A 565 -20.46 -8.14 -26.23
N ILE A 566 -19.91 -7.97 -25.03
CA ILE A 566 -20.48 -7.06 -24.03
C ILE A 566 -19.75 -5.72 -24.05
N ASN A 567 -20.44 -4.67 -23.62
CA ASN A 567 -19.80 -3.38 -23.43
C ASN A 567 -18.83 -3.48 -22.24
N THR A 568 -17.58 -3.06 -22.43
CA THR A 568 -16.55 -3.06 -21.38
C THR A 568 -16.28 -1.66 -20.83
N SER A 569 -17.12 -0.67 -21.14
CA SER A 569 -17.07 0.68 -20.56
C SER A 569 -18.00 0.83 -19.33
N THR A 570 -18.32 -0.28 -18.67
CA THR A 570 -19.31 -0.37 -17.57
C THR A 570 -18.86 -1.43 -16.59
N ASP A 571 -18.97 -1.16 -15.30
CA ASP A 571 -18.37 -1.97 -14.24
C ASP A 571 -19.10 -3.29 -13.97
N LEU A 572 -20.28 -3.49 -14.57
CA LEU A 572 -21.11 -4.68 -14.40
C LEU A 572 -21.86 -5.07 -15.67
N TYR A 573 -21.82 -6.36 -16.00
CA TYR A 573 -22.71 -7.03 -16.95
C TYR A 573 -23.44 -8.20 -16.28
N THR A 574 -24.77 -8.21 -16.38
CA THR A 574 -25.62 -9.33 -15.96
C THR A 574 -26.26 -9.98 -17.18
N GLY A 575 -26.02 -11.28 -17.36
CA GLY A 575 -26.68 -12.09 -18.38
C GLY A 575 -27.92 -12.78 -17.82
N LEU A 576 -29.08 -12.58 -18.47
CA LEU A 576 -30.35 -13.15 -18.05
C LEU A 576 -30.72 -14.40 -18.85
N ASP A 577 -31.29 -15.42 -18.20
CA ASP A 577 -31.83 -16.61 -18.85
C ASP A 577 -33.15 -16.33 -19.62
N VAL A 578 -33.72 -17.39 -20.21
CA VAL A 578 -34.96 -17.29 -21.03
C VAL A 578 -36.22 -16.95 -20.24
N ASP A 579 -36.18 -17.10 -18.91
CA ASP A 579 -37.28 -16.82 -17.98
C ASP A 579 -37.06 -15.47 -17.24
N GLY A 580 -35.91 -14.80 -17.49
CA GLY A 580 -35.55 -13.48 -16.96
C GLY A 580 -34.73 -13.51 -15.67
N ASN A 581 -34.26 -14.67 -15.21
CA ASN A 581 -33.42 -14.78 -14.01
C ASN A 581 -31.96 -14.50 -14.36
N GLU A 582 -31.20 -13.95 -13.41
CA GLU A 582 -29.74 -13.81 -13.58
C GLU A 582 -29.06 -15.18 -13.72
N ARG A 583 -28.19 -15.31 -14.73
CA ARG A 583 -27.53 -16.56 -15.12
C ARG A 583 -26.01 -16.47 -15.02
N VAL A 584 -25.45 -15.34 -15.45
CA VAL A 584 -24.03 -15.02 -15.32
C VAL A 584 -23.88 -13.56 -14.89
N ARG A 585 -22.81 -13.27 -14.16
CA ARG A 585 -22.41 -11.91 -13.80
C ARG A 585 -20.95 -11.71 -14.19
N ILE A 586 -20.62 -10.55 -14.76
CA ILE A 586 -19.24 -10.12 -15.02
C ILE A 586 -19.08 -8.74 -14.41
N ARG A 587 -18.20 -8.61 -13.43
CA ARG A 587 -17.81 -7.32 -12.85
C ARG A 587 -16.45 -6.90 -13.42
N PHE A 588 -16.23 -5.61 -13.55
CA PHE A 588 -14.95 -4.99 -13.89
C PHE A 588 -14.59 -4.00 -12.78
N GLY A 589 -13.30 -3.94 -12.38
CA GLY A 589 -12.86 -3.05 -11.30
C GLY A 589 -13.56 -3.33 -9.96
N GLU A 590 -13.90 -4.58 -9.65
CA GLU A 590 -14.63 -4.93 -8.42
C GLU A 590 -13.74 -4.65 -7.19
N ARG A 591 -14.13 -3.68 -6.36
CA ARG A 591 -13.52 -3.38 -5.05
C ARG A 591 -14.29 -4.09 -3.94
N VAL A 592 -13.58 -4.88 -3.13
CA VAL A 592 -14.11 -5.58 -1.95
C VAL A 592 -13.25 -5.25 -0.75
N GLU A 593 -13.82 -4.60 0.25
CA GLU A 593 -13.19 -4.44 1.57
C GLU A 593 -13.34 -5.74 2.38
N ASN A 594 -12.23 -6.28 2.87
CA ASN A 594 -12.18 -7.52 3.63
C ASN A 594 -12.33 -7.26 5.14
N PRO A 595 -12.76 -8.26 5.94
CA PRO A 595 -12.92 -8.10 7.39
C PRO A 595 -11.62 -7.85 8.18
N ASP A 596 -10.45 -7.96 7.54
CA ASP A 596 -9.13 -7.63 8.08
C ASP A 596 -8.65 -6.22 7.69
N GLY A 597 -9.51 -5.43 7.04
CA GLY A 597 -9.22 -4.06 6.58
C GLY A 597 -8.53 -4.01 5.21
N THR A 598 -8.04 -5.12 4.67
CA THR A 598 -7.44 -5.13 3.33
C THR A 598 -8.50 -4.90 2.26
N VAL A 599 -8.11 -4.32 1.13
CA VAL A 599 -9.01 -4.13 -0.02
C VAL A 599 -8.57 -5.00 -1.18
N THR A 600 -9.46 -5.81 -1.72
CA THR A 600 -9.24 -6.61 -2.92
C THR A 600 -9.89 -5.95 -4.13
N LEU A 601 -9.08 -5.61 -5.13
CA LEU A 601 -9.49 -5.07 -6.42
C LEU A 601 -9.40 -6.16 -7.49
N THR A 602 -10.45 -6.38 -8.28
CA THR A 602 -10.46 -7.39 -9.36
C THR A 602 -10.90 -6.82 -10.71
N ALA A 603 -9.98 -6.79 -11.67
CA ALA A 603 -10.17 -6.17 -12.98
C ALA A 603 -11.25 -6.85 -13.83
N LEU A 604 -11.40 -8.17 -13.71
CA LEU A 604 -12.56 -8.89 -14.24
C LEU A 604 -12.90 -10.12 -13.37
N HIS A 605 -14.16 -10.18 -12.89
CA HIS A 605 -14.71 -11.32 -12.14
C HIS A 605 -15.97 -11.85 -12.83
N TYR A 606 -15.90 -13.07 -13.37
CA TYR A 606 -17.02 -13.80 -13.98
C TYR A 606 -17.54 -14.89 -13.04
N GLU A 607 -18.86 -14.88 -12.84
CA GLU A 607 -19.58 -15.73 -11.89
C GLU A 607 -20.76 -16.45 -12.61
N ASP A 608 -20.80 -17.80 -12.61
CA ASP A 608 -21.99 -18.57 -13.03
C ASP A 608 -22.95 -18.75 -11.85
N LEU A 609 -24.01 -17.96 -11.81
CA LEU A 609 -24.97 -17.87 -10.70
C LEU A 609 -25.81 -19.14 -10.48
N THR A 610 -25.50 -20.24 -11.18
CA THR A 610 -26.13 -21.55 -10.98
C THR A 610 -25.18 -22.60 -10.41
N GLY A 611 -23.93 -22.23 -10.11
CA GLY A 611 -22.93 -23.15 -9.57
C GLY A 611 -22.67 -24.36 -10.48
N THR A 612 -22.78 -24.19 -11.81
CA THR A 612 -22.55 -25.28 -12.78
C THR A 612 -21.18 -25.19 -13.43
N TYR A 613 -20.62 -24.00 -13.55
CA TYR A 613 -19.35 -23.73 -14.24
C TYR A 613 -18.39 -22.92 -13.36
N PRO A 614 -17.08 -22.98 -13.63
CA PRO A 614 -16.08 -22.30 -12.80
C PRO A 614 -16.27 -20.79 -12.70
N ASP A 615 -15.93 -20.29 -11.51
CA ASP A 615 -15.63 -18.88 -11.24
C ASP A 615 -14.31 -18.52 -11.92
N VAL A 616 -14.24 -17.32 -12.49
CA VAL A 616 -13.03 -16.83 -13.18
C VAL A 616 -12.70 -15.42 -12.71
N ARG A 617 -11.46 -15.22 -12.27
CA ARG A 617 -10.92 -13.93 -11.86
C ARG A 617 -9.66 -13.61 -12.64
N ILE A 618 -9.58 -12.39 -13.14
CA ILE A 618 -8.49 -11.91 -13.99
C ILE A 618 -8.05 -10.55 -13.45
N GLY A 619 -6.75 -10.40 -13.18
CA GLY A 619 -6.15 -9.18 -12.64
C GLY A 619 -6.67 -8.81 -11.27
N GLN A 620 -6.20 -9.51 -10.24
CA GLN A 620 -6.51 -9.15 -8.85
C GLN A 620 -5.31 -8.48 -8.18
N VAL A 621 -5.58 -7.45 -7.39
CA VAL A 621 -4.61 -6.70 -6.57
C VAL A 621 -5.18 -6.59 -5.16
N THR A 622 -4.36 -6.82 -4.15
CA THR A 622 -4.71 -6.63 -2.74
C THR A 622 -3.97 -5.43 -2.18
N ILE A 623 -4.71 -4.46 -1.70
CA ILE A 623 -4.24 -3.27 -1.00
C ILE A 623 -4.25 -3.57 0.51
N ALA A 624 -3.19 -3.16 1.20
CA ALA A 624 -3.06 -3.31 2.65
C ALA A 624 -4.15 -2.53 3.41
N ALA A 625 -4.38 -2.89 4.67
CA ALA A 625 -5.34 -2.17 5.51
C ALA A 625 -4.81 -0.77 5.86
N SER A 626 -5.65 0.25 5.69
CA SER A 626 -5.36 1.62 6.14
C SER A 626 -5.43 1.70 7.67
N ASP A 627 -4.35 2.11 8.34
CA ASP A 627 -4.30 2.31 9.80
C ASP A 627 -5.09 3.55 10.30
N VAL A 628 -6.00 4.09 9.48
CA VAL A 628 -6.89 5.19 9.86
C VAL A 628 -8.06 4.62 10.66
N GLU A 629 -8.06 4.82 11.99
CA GLU A 629 -9.25 4.57 12.81
C GLU A 629 -10.41 5.43 12.24
N PRO A 630 -11.52 4.82 11.79
CA PRO A 630 -12.59 5.58 11.15
C PRO A 630 -13.15 6.61 12.13
N GLU A 631 -13.25 7.87 11.68
CA GLU A 631 -13.88 8.92 12.48
C GLU A 631 -15.27 8.42 12.91
N LYS A 632 -15.42 8.23 14.22
CA LYS A 632 -16.67 7.79 14.80
C LYS A 632 -17.75 8.83 14.42
N PRO A 633 -18.90 8.41 13.86
CA PRO A 633 -19.99 9.34 13.58
C PRO A 633 -20.34 10.13 14.84
N ASP A 634 -20.41 11.45 14.71
CA ASP A 634 -20.84 12.31 15.80
C ASP A 634 -22.32 12.06 16.06
N ASP A 635 -22.61 11.24 17.08
CA ASP A 635 -23.96 10.98 17.63
C ASP A 635 -24.53 12.25 18.32
N GLU A 636 -24.61 13.38 17.63
CA GLU A 636 -25.43 14.53 18.04
C GLU A 636 -26.65 14.63 17.10
N PRO A 637 -27.87 14.31 17.60
CA PRO A 637 -29.06 14.31 16.76
C PRO A 637 -29.51 15.73 16.47
N ASP A 638 -29.31 16.19 15.23
CA ASP A 638 -29.87 17.45 14.77
C ASP A 638 -31.41 17.46 14.85
N GLU A 639 -31.95 18.60 15.28
CA GLU A 639 -33.38 18.76 15.58
C GLU A 639 -34.18 18.79 14.27
N PRO A 640 -35.21 17.94 14.08
CA PRO A 640 -35.86 17.79 12.78
C PRO A 640 -36.60 19.06 12.35
N GLU A 641 -36.12 19.71 11.29
CA GLU A 641 -36.79 20.86 10.69
C GLU A 641 -38.17 20.46 10.17
N GLN A 642 -39.18 21.30 10.46
CA GLN A 642 -40.56 20.99 10.08
C GLN A 642 -40.78 21.25 8.58
N PRO A 643 -41.46 20.34 7.86
CA PRO A 643 -41.83 20.59 6.48
C PRO A 643 -42.80 21.77 6.41
N SER A 644 -42.46 22.77 5.59
CA SER A 644 -43.30 23.93 5.34
C SER A 644 -44.07 23.80 4.02
N ASP A 645 -45.33 24.23 4.05
CA ASP A 645 -46.33 24.12 2.98
C ASP A 645 -45.96 25.04 1.78
N PRO A 646 -46.08 24.60 0.50
CA PRO A 646 -45.40 25.26 -0.60
C PRO A 646 -46.10 26.54 -1.07
N ALA A 647 -45.32 27.60 -1.20
CA ALA A 647 -45.68 28.80 -1.96
C ALA A 647 -44.64 29.04 -3.07
N LEU A 648 -45.12 29.32 -4.28
CA LEU A 648 -44.33 29.43 -5.52
C LEU A 648 -43.40 30.66 -5.58
N GLU A 649 -42.40 30.75 -4.71
CA GLU A 649 -41.40 31.83 -4.76
C GLU A 649 -39.95 31.33 -4.92
N ASP A 650 -39.64 30.11 -4.47
CA ASP A 650 -38.30 29.49 -4.63
C ASP A 650 -38.24 28.50 -5.81
N TRP A 651 -37.12 28.52 -6.53
CA TRP A 651 -36.79 27.53 -7.56
C TRP A 651 -35.65 26.64 -7.08
N TYR A 652 -35.70 25.38 -7.50
CA TYR A 652 -34.66 24.38 -7.35
C TYR A 652 -34.09 24.06 -8.73
N ALA A 653 -32.78 23.82 -8.82
CA ALA A 653 -32.16 23.25 -9.99
C ALA A 653 -31.26 22.09 -9.59
N PHE A 654 -31.23 21.02 -10.39
CA PHE A 654 -30.35 19.88 -10.16
C PHE A 654 -29.77 19.28 -11.44
N GLY A 655 -28.59 18.67 -11.31
CA GLY A 655 -27.80 18.12 -12.42
C GLY A 655 -28.43 16.87 -13.02
N VAL A 656 -28.58 15.82 -12.21
CA VAL A 656 -29.15 14.52 -12.59
C VAL A 656 -29.95 13.90 -11.44
N GLN A 657 -30.98 13.13 -11.79
CA GLN A 657 -31.68 12.18 -10.94
C GLN A 657 -32.00 10.93 -11.77
N ALA A 658 -31.95 9.74 -11.16
CA ALA A 658 -32.33 8.49 -11.80
C ALA A 658 -33.06 7.55 -10.84
N THR A 659 -34.05 6.84 -11.37
CA THR A 659 -34.78 5.77 -10.67
C THR A 659 -34.90 4.55 -11.57
N GLY A 660 -35.01 3.36 -11.00
CA GLY A 660 -34.98 2.08 -11.72
C GLY A 660 -33.64 1.36 -11.54
N ALA A 661 -33.12 0.73 -12.59
CA ALA A 661 -31.88 -0.06 -12.52
C ALA A 661 -30.60 0.75 -12.23
N SER A 662 -30.65 2.07 -12.40
CA SER A 662 -29.65 3.02 -11.91
C SER A 662 -30.37 3.97 -10.95
N HIS A 663 -30.00 3.96 -9.67
CA HIS A 663 -30.54 4.90 -8.68
C HIS A 663 -29.55 6.04 -8.44
N LEU A 664 -30.00 7.27 -8.70
CA LEU A 664 -29.29 8.49 -8.34
C LEU A 664 -30.26 9.45 -7.69
N ALA A 665 -30.00 9.78 -6.42
CA ALA A 665 -30.61 10.93 -5.77
C ALA A 665 -30.32 12.22 -6.57
N PRO A 666 -31.19 13.25 -6.52
CA PRO A 666 -30.96 14.50 -7.21
C PRO A 666 -29.62 15.13 -6.81
N GLN A 667 -28.70 15.31 -7.75
CA GLN A 667 -27.40 15.92 -7.45
C GLN A 667 -26.70 16.59 -8.65
N PRO A 668 -25.80 17.57 -8.38
CA PRO A 668 -25.88 18.46 -7.22
C PRO A 668 -27.22 19.21 -7.24
N VAL A 669 -27.65 19.77 -6.10
CA VAL A 669 -28.89 20.55 -5.98
C VAL A 669 -28.55 21.98 -5.57
N VAL A 670 -29.22 22.97 -6.18
CA VAL A 670 -29.21 24.35 -5.70
C VAL A 670 -30.63 24.85 -5.48
N GLN A 671 -30.84 25.55 -4.37
CA GLN A 671 -32.08 26.24 -4.01
C GLN A 671 -31.81 27.75 -3.92
N SER A 672 -32.78 28.58 -4.30
CA SER A 672 -32.76 29.99 -3.91
C SER A 672 -33.07 30.12 -2.42
N THR A 673 -32.09 30.48 -1.59
CA THR A 673 -32.42 31.09 -0.30
C THR A 673 -32.89 32.52 -0.58
N HIS A 674 -33.87 33.01 0.18
CA HIS A 674 -34.70 34.18 -0.16
C HIS A 674 -33.96 35.53 -0.39
N ASP A 675 -32.65 35.63 -0.19
CA ASP A 675 -31.87 36.88 -0.33
C ASP A 675 -30.67 36.82 -1.31
N GLU A 676 -30.10 35.65 -1.68
CA GLU A 676 -28.92 35.59 -2.57
C GLU A 676 -28.95 34.42 -3.60
N PRO A 677 -28.52 34.65 -4.86
CA PRO A 677 -28.47 33.60 -5.89
C PRO A 677 -27.34 32.61 -5.61
N GLN A 678 -27.65 31.31 -5.71
CA GLN A 678 -26.69 30.21 -5.52
C GLN A 678 -26.24 29.66 -6.86
N SER A 679 -24.97 29.26 -6.96
CA SER A 679 -24.41 28.59 -8.13
C SER A 679 -23.40 27.51 -7.74
N VAL A 680 -23.54 26.32 -8.32
CA VAL A 680 -22.62 25.19 -8.15
C VAL A 680 -22.01 24.83 -9.50
N VAL A 681 -20.73 24.47 -9.48
CA VAL A 681 -19.99 23.91 -10.63
C VAL A 681 -19.40 22.58 -10.19
N ASP A 682 -19.81 21.51 -10.86
CA ASP A 682 -19.37 20.14 -10.58
C ASP A 682 -18.80 19.50 -11.87
N ARG A 683 -17.77 18.65 -11.73
CA ARG A 683 -16.92 18.24 -12.85
C ARG A 683 -17.50 17.06 -13.63
N THR A 684 -17.96 16.00 -12.96
CA THR A 684 -18.60 14.84 -13.61
C THR A 684 -19.40 14.03 -12.58
N ILE A 685 -20.62 13.64 -12.94
CA ILE A 685 -21.50 12.77 -12.16
C ILE A 685 -21.75 11.49 -12.98
N THR A 686 -21.69 10.34 -12.34
CA THR A 686 -22.00 9.03 -12.96
C THR A 686 -23.03 8.28 -12.09
N ASP A 687 -23.62 7.21 -12.63
CA ASP A 687 -24.37 6.22 -11.82
C ASP A 687 -23.47 5.11 -11.25
N SER A 688 -22.16 5.38 -11.15
CA SER A 688 -21.11 4.47 -10.70
C SER A 688 -21.34 3.03 -11.14
N ALA A 689 -21.80 2.15 -10.24
CA ALA A 689 -21.94 0.71 -10.41
C ALA A 689 -22.78 0.21 -11.60
N ALA A 690 -23.60 1.06 -12.24
CA ALA A 690 -24.42 0.67 -13.40
C ALA A 690 -23.87 1.14 -14.75
N GLY A 691 -23.02 2.17 -14.79
CA GLY A 691 -22.42 2.72 -16.01
C GLY A 691 -23.39 3.17 -17.12
N GLN A 692 -24.67 3.40 -16.78
CA GLN A 692 -25.69 3.81 -17.76
C GLN A 692 -25.80 5.32 -17.88
N ILE A 693 -25.16 6.09 -16.99
CA ILE A 693 -25.30 7.54 -16.88
C ILE A 693 -23.93 8.18 -16.67
N ARG A 694 -23.57 9.12 -17.56
CA ARG A 694 -22.44 10.05 -17.37
C ARG A 694 -22.87 11.46 -17.73
N VAL A 695 -22.68 12.40 -16.82
CA VAL A 695 -23.04 13.81 -16.97
C VAL A 695 -21.83 14.68 -16.58
N GLY A 696 -21.23 15.38 -17.55
CA GLY A 696 -20.03 16.19 -17.34
C GLY A 696 -20.33 17.70 -17.25
N GLY A 697 -19.51 18.43 -16.49
CA GLY A 697 -19.48 19.90 -16.46
C GLY A 697 -20.81 20.54 -16.03
N VAL A 698 -21.34 20.10 -14.89
CA VAL A 698 -22.65 20.55 -14.39
C VAL A 698 -22.53 21.95 -13.81
N GLN A 699 -23.37 22.87 -14.30
CA GLN A 699 -23.42 24.27 -13.92
C GLN A 699 -24.87 24.62 -13.59
N LEU A 700 -25.13 24.91 -12.31
CA LEU A 700 -26.47 25.22 -11.82
C LEU A 700 -26.54 26.67 -11.32
N ALA A 701 -27.70 27.30 -11.46
CA ALA A 701 -28.02 28.57 -10.83
C ALA A 701 -29.50 28.63 -10.42
N SER A 702 -29.78 29.14 -9.21
CA SER A 702 -31.15 29.45 -8.79
C SER A 702 -31.25 30.85 -8.19
N ALA A 703 -32.35 31.53 -8.48
CA ALA A 703 -32.69 32.86 -8.00
C ALA A 703 -34.22 33.05 -7.88
N PRO A 704 -34.71 34.06 -7.13
CA PRO A 704 -36.14 34.32 -7.02
C PRO A 704 -36.79 34.58 -8.40
N ARG A 705 -37.69 33.65 -8.81
CA ARG A 705 -38.38 33.58 -10.12
C ARG A 705 -37.56 33.12 -11.34
N SER A 706 -36.32 32.68 -11.19
CA SER A 706 -35.54 32.14 -12.31
C SER A 706 -34.57 31.03 -11.89
N GLY A 707 -34.39 30.03 -12.76
CA GLY A 707 -33.47 28.93 -12.53
C GLY A 707 -32.81 28.47 -13.82
N ALA A 708 -31.60 27.96 -13.74
CA ALA A 708 -30.85 27.43 -14.86
C ALA A 708 -30.07 26.18 -14.46
N ALA A 709 -30.02 25.22 -15.39
CA ALA A 709 -29.20 24.03 -15.29
C ALA A 709 -28.55 23.78 -16.65
N ALA A 710 -27.23 23.65 -16.67
CA ALA A 710 -26.44 23.34 -17.86
C ALA A 710 -25.46 22.21 -17.56
N VAL A 711 -25.17 21.39 -18.57
CA VAL A 711 -24.23 20.28 -18.53
C VAL A 711 -23.44 20.26 -19.84
N ASP A 712 -22.12 20.12 -19.76
CA ASP A 712 -21.22 20.15 -20.93
C ASP A 712 -21.36 18.86 -21.76
N GLU A 713 -21.59 17.72 -21.11
CA GLU A 713 -21.83 16.43 -21.79
C GLU A 713 -22.88 15.59 -21.05
N VAL A 714 -23.69 14.87 -21.83
CA VAL A 714 -24.56 13.79 -21.38
C VAL A 714 -24.27 12.56 -22.23
N VAL A 715 -24.00 11.42 -21.61
CA VAL A 715 -23.96 10.10 -22.25
C VAL A 715 -24.83 9.14 -21.44
N LEU A 716 -25.81 8.50 -22.09
CA LEU A 716 -26.64 7.46 -21.49
C LEU A 716 -26.59 6.17 -22.32
N PHE A 717 -26.59 5.03 -21.62
CA PHE A 717 -26.68 3.68 -22.19
C PHE A 717 -27.93 2.93 -21.70
N PRO A 718 -29.15 3.41 -22.01
CA PRO A 718 -30.41 2.89 -21.45
C PRO A 718 -30.72 1.40 -21.72
N SER A 719 -29.98 0.74 -22.62
CA SER A 719 -29.86 -0.72 -22.71
C SER A 719 -28.83 -1.10 -23.80
N THR A 720 -27.56 -1.15 -23.39
CA THR A 720 -26.37 -1.81 -24.00
C THR A 720 -26.05 -1.67 -25.50
N SER A 721 -26.90 -1.05 -26.32
CA SER A 721 -26.80 -0.98 -27.79
C SER A 721 -27.31 0.33 -28.40
N VAL A 722 -27.91 1.20 -27.58
CA VAL A 722 -28.55 2.46 -28.00
C VAL A 722 -28.01 3.61 -27.16
N GLU A 723 -26.92 4.23 -27.63
CA GLU A 723 -26.32 5.42 -27.00
C GLU A 723 -27.25 6.64 -27.16
N VAL A 724 -27.33 7.45 -26.09
CA VAL A 724 -27.86 8.81 -26.11
C VAL A 724 -26.76 9.76 -25.67
N ARG A 725 -26.24 10.57 -26.61
CA ARG A 725 -25.17 11.54 -26.36
C ARG A 725 -25.60 12.94 -26.76
N LEU A 726 -25.42 13.92 -25.88
CA LEU A 726 -25.64 15.35 -26.16
C LEU A 726 -24.50 16.18 -25.55
N ALA A 727 -24.13 17.27 -26.23
CA ALA A 727 -23.16 18.25 -25.73
C ALA A 727 -23.83 19.59 -25.41
N GLU A 728 -23.28 20.33 -24.45
CA GLU A 728 -23.69 21.67 -24.01
C GLU A 728 -25.21 21.79 -23.80
N LEU A 729 -25.83 20.79 -23.15
CA LEU A 729 -27.27 20.79 -22.88
C LEU A 729 -27.57 21.80 -21.78
N SER A 730 -28.36 22.83 -22.08
CA SER A 730 -28.76 23.83 -21.09
C SER A 730 -30.26 24.09 -21.11
N VAL A 731 -30.79 24.42 -19.92
CA VAL A 731 -32.15 24.87 -19.65
C VAL A 731 -32.08 26.13 -18.80
N SER A 732 -32.89 27.13 -19.15
CA SER A 732 -33.09 28.32 -18.33
C SER A 732 -34.57 28.72 -18.31
N VAL A 733 -35.07 29.05 -17.12
CA VAL A 733 -36.43 29.54 -16.87
C VAL A 733 -36.33 30.97 -16.30
N ASP A 734 -37.05 31.91 -16.89
CA ASP A 734 -37.24 33.27 -16.37
C ASP A 734 -38.76 33.57 -16.31
N GLY A 735 -39.35 33.37 -15.11
CA GLY A 735 -40.79 33.43 -14.89
C GLY A 735 -41.57 32.43 -15.77
N ALA A 736 -42.19 32.94 -16.83
CA ALA A 736 -42.96 32.12 -17.78
C ALA A 736 -42.10 31.60 -18.94
N ASP A 737 -41.05 32.33 -19.32
CA ASP A 737 -40.24 32.06 -20.50
C ASP A 737 -39.25 30.92 -20.20
N VAL A 738 -39.16 29.96 -21.13
CA VAL A 738 -38.30 28.78 -21.01
C VAL A 738 -37.46 28.66 -22.27
N THR A 739 -36.15 28.56 -22.12
CA THR A 739 -35.20 28.31 -23.21
C THR A 739 -34.46 27.00 -22.92
N ALA A 740 -34.29 26.16 -23.94
CA ALA A 740 -33.47 24.97 -23.87
C ALA A 740 -32.58 24.88 -25.12
N THR A 741 -31.30 24.54 -24.97
CA THR A 741 -30.34 24.46 -26.08
C THR A 741 -29.40 23.27 -25.94
N SER A 742 -28.75 22.89 -27.04
CA SER A 742 -27.63 21.94 -27.05
C SER A 742 -26.68 22.25 -28.21
N ALA A 743 -25.40 21.92 -28.08
CA ALA A 743 -24.43 21.88 -29.18
C ALA A 743 -24.68 20.70 -30.17
N GLY A 744 -25.70 19.88 -29.91
CA GLY A 744 -26.10 18.73 -30.72
C GLY A 744 -25.57 17.41 -30.15
N GLY A 745 -25.76 16.34 -30.93
CA GLY A 745 -25.33 14.99 -30.53
C GLY A 745 -26.09 13.90 -31.28
N THR A 746 -26.30 12.75 -30.64
CA THR A 746 -26.97 11.58 -31.20
C THR A 746 -27.89 10.90 -30.20
N VAL A 747 -29.16 10.72 -30.54
CA VAL A 747 -30.14 9.97 -29.75
C VAL A 747 -30.45 8.67 -30.50
N GLY A 748 -29.96 7.53 -30.02
CA GLY A 748 -30.16 6.23 -30.66
C GLY A 748 -29.70 6.18 -32.13
N GLY A 749 -28.57 6.81 -32.42
CA GLY A 749 -28.02 6.96 -33.78
C GLY A 749 -28.69 8.03 -34.65
N GLN A 750 -29.75 8.70 -34.19
CA GLN A 750 -30.33 9.87 -34.86
C GLN A 750 -29.59 11.15 -34.43
N ALA A 751 -28.99 11.86 -35.38
CA ALA A 751 -28.32 13.13 -35.11
C ALA A 751 -29.30 14.23 -34.65
N ILE A 752 -28.93 14.93 -33.57
CA ILE A 752 -29.62 16.11 -33.05
C ILE A 752 -28.82 17.35 -33.46
N PRO A 753 -29.44 18.34 -34.14
CA PRO A 753 -28.73 19.55 -34.57
C PRO A 753 -28.45 20.49 -33.38
N ALA A 754 -27.34 21.20 -33.46
CA ALA A 754 -27.01 22.28 -32.53
C ALA A 754 -28.05 23.43 -32.61
N GLY A 755 -28.42 23.99 -31.46
CA GLY A 755 -29.29 25.17 -31.35
C GLY A 755 -30.39 25.03 -30.29
N GLU A 756 -31.46 25.80 -30.48
CA GLU A 756 -32.64 25.82 -29.61
C GLU A 756 -33.47 24.54 -29.80
N ILE A 757 -33.82 23.90 -28.69
CA ILE A 757 -34.62 22.67 -28.63
C ILE A 757 -36.08 23.05 -28.44
N ALA A 758 -36.95 22.60 -29.35
CA ALA A 758 -38.39 22.83 -29.20
C ALA A 758 -38.94 22.08 -27.97
N PRO A 759 -39.82 22.71 -27.15
CA PRO A 759 -40.38 22.07 -25.96
C PRO A 759 -41.04 20.71 -26.23
N ASN A 760 -40.83 19.76 -25.30
CA ASN A 760 -41.34 18.40 -25.35
C ASN A 760 -40.98 17.63 -26.65
N THR A 761 -39.77 17.84 -27.19
CA THR A 761 -39.27 17.10 -28.35
C THR A 761 -39.04 15.64 -27.96
N SER A 762 -39.94 14.75 -28.38
CA SER A 762 -39.89 13.33 -28.02
C SER A 762 -39.36 12.45 -29.16
N ILE A 763 -38.45 11.54 -28.81
CA ILE A 763 -37.78 10.60 -29.71
C ILE A 763 -38.00 9.19 -29.14
N ALA A 764 -38.59 8.31 -29.95
CA ALA A 764 -38.74 6.89 -29.60
C ALA A 764 -37.48 6.13 -30.00
N LEU A 765 -36.99 5.27 -29.11
CA LEU A 765 -35.82 4.43 -29.34
C LEU A 765 -36.23 3.03 -29.89
N PRO A 766 -35.32 2.32 -30.60
CA PRO A 766 -35.65 1.02 -31.22
C PRO A 766 -36.02 -0.10 -30.23
N ASN A 767 -35.59 0.02 -28.97
CA ASN A 767 -35.84 -0.90 -27.86
C ASN A 767 -37.21 -0.69 -27.17
N GLY A 768 -37.94 0.38 -27.48
CA GLY A 768 -39.21 0.73 -26.84
C GLY A 768 -39.11 1.88 -25.82
N GLY A 769 -37.89 2.26 -25.42
CA GLY A 769 -37.64 3.44 -24.59
C GLY A 769 -37.92 4.76 -25.31
N ARG A 770 -37.92 5.85 -24.56
CA ARG A 770 -38.23 7.20 -25.06
C ARG A 770 -37.34 8.26 -24.42
N VAL A 771 -36.76 9.12 -25.25
CA VAL A 771 -36.16 10.38 -24.82
C VAL A 771 -37.17 11.52 -25.03
N VAL A 772 -37.22 12.45 -24.08
CA VAL A 772 -37.95 13.73 -24.17
C VAL A 772 -36.96 14.85 -23.86
N LEU A 773 -36.71 15.72 -24.84
CA LEU A 773 -35.85 16.89 -24.68
C LEU A 773 -36.70 18.14 -24.43
N ALA A 774 -36.18 19.05 -23.60
CA ALA A 774 -36.88 20.26 -23.17
C ALA A 774 -38.30 19.96 -22.65
N GLY A 775 -38.42 18.92 -21.81
CA GLY A 775 -39.67 18.51 -21.20
C GLY A 775 -40.23 19.60 -20.30
N GLN A 776 -41.54 19.83 -20.35
CA GLN A 776 -42.23 20.80 -19.49
C GLN A 776 -43.48 20.16 -18.90
N ASN A 777 -43.55 20.08 -17.57
CA ASN A 777 -44.72 19.63 -16.82
C ASN A 777 -45.20 20.76 -15.90
N ASP A 778 -46.49 21.07 -15.96
CA ASP A 778 -47.17 22.00 -15.06
C ASP A 778 -48.20 21.17 -14.25
N GLU A 779 -47.89 20.83 -13.00
CA GLU A 779 -48.71 19.93 -12.16
C GLU A 779 -49.24 20.66 -10.92
N GLY A 780 -50.53 20.98 -10.95
CA GLY A 780 -51.15 21.83 -9.93
C GLY A 780 -50.62 23.25 -10.02
N ASP A 781 -49.95 23.69 -8.96
CA ASP A 781 -49.23 24.96 -8.89
C ASP A 781 -47.74 24.80 -9.25
N ALA A 782 -47.18 23.58 -9.18
CA ALA A 782 -45.76 23.32 -9.42
C ALA A 782 -45.41 23.26 -10.93
N ARG A 783 -44.19 23.69 -11.26
CA ARG A 783 -43.66 23.70 -12.62
C ARG A 783 -42.28 23.06 -12.69
N THR A 784 -42.10 22.10 -13.59
CA THR A 784 -40.84 21.41 -13.80
C THR A 784 -40.43 21.49 -15.27
N VAL A 785 -39.19 21.89 -15.52
CA VAL A 785 -38.55 21.88 -16.83
C VAL A 785 -37.34 20.96 -16.78
N THR A 786 -37.23 20.03 -17.73
CA THR A 786 -36.19 19.01 -17.78
C THR A 786 -35.47 19.06 -19.13
N GLY A 787 -34.15 19.23 -19.13
CA GLY A 787 -33.33 19.29 -20.34
C GLY A 787 -33.40 18.01 -21.16
N LEU A 788 -33.21 16.87 -20.49
CA LEU A 788 -33.42 15.53 -21.03
C LEU A 788 -34.11 14.66 -19.99
N ARG A 789 -35.23 14.03 -20.36
CA ARG A 789 -35.84 12.92 -19.61
C ARG A 789 -35.79 11.65 -20.44
N PHE A 790 -35.33 10.55 -19.87
CA PHE A 790 -35.38 9.23 -20.48
C PHE A 790 -36.38 8.34 -19.72
N LEU A 791 -37.18 7.57 -20.46
CA LEU A 791 -38.22 6.68 -19.93
C LEU A 791 -38.15 5.32 -20.63
N ASP A 792 -37.93 4.23 -19.87
CA ASP A 792 -37.99 2.86 -20.39
C ASP A 792 -39.01 1.98 -19.67
N ALA A 793 -40.26 2.05 -20.09
CA ALA A 793 -41.33 1.18 -19.57
C ALA A 793 -41.33 -0.25 -20.16
N ALA A 794 -40.35 -0.64 -20.97
CA ALA A 794 -40.33 -1.93 -21.68
C ALA A 794 -39.06 -2.77 -21.42
N GLY A 795 -37.96 -2.16 -21.02
CA GLY A 795 -36.75 -2.80 -20.49
C GLY A 795 -36.62 -2.61 -18.98
N LEU A 796 -35.65 -1.80 -18.53
CA LEU A 796 -35.19 -1.74 -17.14
C LEU A 796 -36.08 -0.94 -16.16
N SER A 797 -37.23 -0.43 -16.62
CA SER A 797 -38.12 0.45 -15.84
C SER A 797 -37.47 1.75 -15.36
N SER A 798 -36.42 2.21 -16.05
CA SER A 798 -35.67 3.41 -15.67
C SER A 798 -36.36 4.72 -16.08
N ASP A 799 -36.32 5.69 -15.17
CA ASP A 799 -36.69 7.10 -15.41
C ASP A 799 -35.52 7.99 -14.97
N ILE A 800 -34.93 8.73 -15.92
CA ILE A 800 -33.72 9.53 -15.72
C ILE A 800 -34.03 10.96 -16.14
N ALA A 801 -33.73 11.94 -15.29
CA ALA A 801 -33.94 13.37 -15.56
C ALA A 801 -32.62 14.14 -15.40
N ILE A 802 -32.26 14.94 -16.40
CA ILE A 802 -30.99 15.67 -16.49
C ILE A 802 -31.24 17.14 -16.85
N ALA A 803 -30.46 18.03 -16.22
CA ALA A 803 -30.58 19.48 -16.28
C ALA A 803 -32.01 19.93 -15.96
N VAL A 804 -32.39 19.76 -14.68
CA VAL A 804 -33.77 20.00 -14.20
C VAL A 804 -33.84 21.33 -13.46
N VAL A 805 -34.93 22.06 -13.70
CA VAL A 805 -35.31 23.28 -12.99
C VAL A 805 -36.78 23.12 -12.56
N THR A 806 -37.06 23.15 -11.26
CA THR A 806 -38.39 22.86 -10.69
C THR A 806 -38.77 23.82 -9.57
N SER A 807 -40.07 24.05 -9.38
CA SER A 807 -40.61 24.81 -8.24
C SER A 807 -41.18 23.92 -7.12
N GLU A 808 -40.88 22.63 -7.17
CA GLU A 808 -41.20 21.63 -6.14
C GLU A 808 -39.96 21.39 -5.26
N ALA A 809 -40.15 21.18 -3.96
CA ALA A 809 -39.03 20.95 -3.04
C ALA A 809 -38.33 19.61 -3.32
N VAL A 810 -37.00 19.60 -3.23
CA VAL A 810 -36.16 18.44 -3.54
C VAL A 810 -35.29 18.10 -2.33
N SER A 811 -35.47 16.90 -1.77
CA SER A 811 -34.60 16.35 -0.71
C SER A 811 -33.37 15.67 -1.32
N ALA A 812 -32.26 15.67 -0.59
CA ALA A 812 -30.97 15.13 -1.05
C ALA A 812 -30.56 13.78 -0.44
N GLU A 813 -31.29 13.27 0.56
CA GLU A 813 -31.01 12.00 1.24
C GLU A 813 -31.82 10.83 0.65
N PRO A 814 -31.29 9.59 0.66
CA PRO A 814 -32.05 8.39 0.27
C PRO A 814 -33.02 7.92 1.36
N ASP A 815 -34.22 7.48 0.95
CA ASP A 815 -35.21 6.87 1.86
C ASP A 815 -34.81 5.41 2.22
N ASP A 816 -34.15 5.22 3.37
CA ASP A 816 -33.85 3.90 3.95
C ASP A 816 -35.13 3.24 4.56
N ASP A 817 -36.00 2.66 3.73
CA ASP A 817 -37.21 1.97 4.24
C ASP A 817 -37.70 0.75 3.42
N GLU A 818 -36.80 -0.15 3.01
CA GLU A 818 -37.17 -1.53 2.57
C GLU A 818 -36.37 -2.63 3.29
N ASN A 819 -36.80 -2.99 4.51
CA ASN A 819 -36.31 -4.19 5.20
C ASN A 819 -37.47 -5.19 5.45
N PRO A 820 -37.60 -6.29 4.68
CA PRO A 820 -38.72 -7.21 4.79
C PRO A 820 -38.58 -8.14 6.03
N PRO A 821 -39.54 -8.15 6.97
CA PRO A 821 -39.41 -8.99 8.18
C PRO A 821 -39.49 -10.49 7.87
N ALA A 822 -38.48 -11.24 8.31
CA ALA A 822 -38.45 -12.70 8.21
C ALA A 822 -39.47 -13.40 9.13
N ASP A 823 -39.92 -14.59 8.72
CA ASP A 823 -40.92 -15.41 9.42
C ASP A 823 -40.53 -15.83 10.85
N GLY A 824 -41.48 -15.70 11.79
CA GLY A 824 -41.35 -16.21 13.15
C GLY A 824 -42.70 -16.33 13.88
N GLY A 825 -43.36 -17.50 13.79
CA GLY A 825 -44.72 -17.69 14.32
C GLY A 825 -44.80 -18.11 15.80
N GLY A 826 -45.90 -17.74 16.49
CA GLY A 826 -46.22 -18.29 17.83
C GLY A 826 -47.29 -17.56 18.66
N ASP A 827 -48.58 -17.83 18.38
CA ASP A 827 -49.79 -17.85 19.26
C ASP A 827 -49.87 -17.01 20.58
N GLY A 828 -51.00 -16.30 20.82
CA GLY A 828 -51.17 -15.52 22.06
C GLY A 828 -52.39 -14.59 22.26
N SER A 829 -53.58 -14.95 21.77
CA SER A 829 -54.97 -14.48 22.07
C SER A 829 -55.35 -13.22 22.91
N ASP A 830 -56.52 -12.67 22.51
CA ASP A 830 -57.58 -11.95 23.26
C ASP A 830 -57.50 -10.41 23.47
N GLY A 831 -58.60 -9.67 23.14
CA GLY A 831 -58.71 -8.25 23.55
C GLY A 831 -59.88 -7.32 23.14
N ASP A 832 -60.80 -7.69 22.24
CA ASP A 832 -62.12 -7.06 21.94
C ASP A 832 -62.38 -5.51 21.97
N GLY A 833 -62.86 -4.98 20.82
CA GLY A 833 -63.91 -3.93 20.74
C GLY A 833 -63.48 -2.51 20.30
N GLY A 834 -64.16 -1.81 19.38
CA GLY A 834 -65.26 -2.19 18.49
C GLY A 834 -66.06 -1.00 17.92
N SER A 835 -66.12 -0.87 16.57
CA SER A 835 -67.04 -0.05 15.73
C SER A 835 -67.18 1.47 16.02
N ASP A 836 -67.01 2.37 15.04
CA ASP A 836 -67.95 2.55 13.91
C ASP A 836 -67.31 3.16 12.64
N ALA A 837 -68.03 3.09 11.51
CA ALA A 837 -67.47 3.23 10.17
C ALA A 837 -67.58 4.63 9.52
N GLY A 838 -66.58 4.97 8.70
CA GLY A 838 -66.61 6.07 7.74
C GLY A 838 -65.53 5.87 6.67
N GLY A 839 -65.93 5.54 5.43
CA GLY A 839 -64.98 5.19 4.37
C GLY A 839 -64.48 6.39 3.57
N GLY A 840 -63.17 6.45 3.36
CA GLY A 840 -62.49 7.20 2.29
C GLY A 840 -61.41 6.28 1.73
N GLY A 841 -61.41 6.04 0.42
CA GLY A 841 -60.46 5.12 -0.21
C GLY A 841 -59.06 5.72 -0.31
N ASN A 842 -58.04 4.85 -0.35
CA ASN A 842 -56.67 5.26 -0.69
C ASN A 842 -56.68 6.17 -1.91
N VAL A 843 -55.97 7.29 -1.80
CA VAL A 843 -55.63 8.11 -2.96
C VAL A 843 -54.78 7.24 -3.87
N THR A 844 -55.20 7.14 -5.12
CA THR A 844 -54.54 6.33 -6.14
C THR A 844 -53.16 6.89 -6.45
N ALA A 845 -52.13 6.06 -6.26
CA ALA A 845 -50.87 6.23 -6.97
C ALA A 845 -51.14 6.29 -8.50
N PRO A 846 -50.30 6.98 -9.28
CA PRO A 846 -50.39 6.98 -10.75
C PRO A 846 -50.39 5.54 -11.28
N GLY A 847 -51.47 5.16 -11.95
CA GLY A 847 -51.72 3.76 -12.29
C GLY A 847 -50.75 3.22 -13.35
N ALA A 848 -50.06 2.12 -13.04
CA ALA A 848 -49.27 1.37 -13.99
C ALA A 848 -50.07 0.98 -15.24
N LEU A 849 -49.45 1.13 -16.42
CA LEU A 849 -49.99 0.62 -17.67
C LEU A 849 -49.90 -0.91 -17.66
N SER A 850 -50.99 -1.60 -18.01
CA SER A 850 -50.97 -3.07 -18.08
C SER A 850 -50.09 -3.58 -19.23
N PRO A 851 -49.39 -4.73 -19.09
CA PRO A 851 -48.32 -5.17 -20.01
C PRO A 851 -48.77 -5.42 -21.46
N ASP A 852 -50.06 -5.59 -21.69
CA ASP A 852 -50.66 -6.01 -22.97
C ASP A 852 -50.86 -4.86 -23.98
N GLY A 853 -50.62 -3.60 -23.59
CA GLY A 853 -50.72 -2.44 -24.49
C GLY A 853 -52.13 -2.05 -24.97
N THR A 854 -53.21 -2.55 -24.34
CA THR A 854 -54.59 -2.17 -24.68
C THR A 854 -55.38 -1.58 -23.51
N SER A 855 -55.75 -0.30 -23.61
CA SER A 855 -56.63 0.36 -22.64
C SER A 855 -58.09 -0.14 -22.72
N PRO A 856 -58.80 -0.33 -21.60
CA PRO A 856 -60.26 -0.52 -21.60
C PRO A 856 -60.97 0.79 -22.00
N ALA A 857 -61.55 0.84 -23.20
CA ALA A 857 -62.15 2.07 -23.74
C ALA A 857 -63.56 2.39 -23.19
N GLY A 858 -63.78 3.67 -22.83
CA GLY A 858 -65.04 4.20 -22.26
C GLY A 858 -65.83 5.19 -23.14
N THR A 859 -65.65 5.15 -24.47
CA THR A 859 -66.53 5.63 -25.55
C THR A 859 -67.32 6.97 -25.44
N SER A 860 -67.00 7.93 -26.32
CA SER A 860 -67.94 8.70 -27.20
C SER A 860 -67.16 9.77 -28.02
N GLY A 861 -67.24 9.89 -29.35
CA GLY A 861 -67.86 9.04 -30.37
C GLY A 861 -67.67 9.60 -31.81
N THR A 862 -67.50 8.68 -32.77
CA THR A 862 -67.72 8.83 -34.24
C THR A 862 -66.98 9.91 -35.06
N GLY A 863 -66.03 9.47 -35.91
CA GLY A 863 -65.48 10.26 -37.03
C GLY A 863 -64.50 9.44 -37.88
N SER A 864 -64.99 8.70 -38.88
CA SER A 864 -64.20 7.71 -39.64
C SER A 864 -63.66 8.25 -40.98
N LEU A 865 -62.34 8.12 -41.18
CA LEU A 865 -61.61 8.00 -42.48
C LEU A 865 -61.60 9.27 -43.39
N PRO A 866 -60.50 9.53 -44.14
CA PRO A 866 -59.78 8.53 -44.95
C PRO A 866 -58.24 8.53 -44.90
N ALA A 867 -57.69 7.40 -45.37
CA ALA A 867 -56.34 7.27 -45.92
C ALA A 867 -56.41 7.15 -47.46
N THR A 868 -55.27 7.07 -48.14
CA THR A 868 -55.01 7.27 -49.59
C THR A 868 -55.07 8.77 -50.00
N GLY A 869 -54.10 9.36 -50.68
CA GLY A 869 -52.88 8.87 -51.35
C GLY A 869 -52.94 9.07 -52.87
N SER A 870 -52.06 9.91 -53.44
CA SER A 870 -51.71 10.00 -54.88
C SER A 870 -50.60 11.04 -55.12
N ASP A 871 -49.64 10.68 -55.97
CA ASP A 871 -48.60 11.56 -56.54
C ASP A 871 -49.16 12.67 -57.46
N LEU A 872 -48.34 13.70 -57.71
CA LEU A 872 -47.72 13.97 -59.04
C LEU A 872 -46.88 15.27 -59.07
N SER A 873 -45.74 15.22 -59.76
CA SER A 873 -44.76 16.31 -60.03
C SER A 873 -45.26 17.29 -61.14
N PRO A 874 -44.43 18.13 -61.83
CA PRO A 874 -43.04 18.62 -61.60
C PRO A 874 -42.83 20.14 -61.86
N VAL A 875 -41.63 20.67 -61.58
CA VAL A 875 -41.02 21.80 -62.37
C VAL A 875 -39.53 21.55 -62.63
N ILE A 876 -39.14 21.66 -63.91
CA ILE A 876 -37.83 21.50 -64.60
C ILE A 876 -37.80 22.65 -65.64
N PRO A 877 -36.69 23.30 -66.12
CA PRO A 877 -35.30 22.82 -66.42
C PRO A 877 -34.18 23.80 -65.89
N ALA A 878 -32.89 23.84 -66.27
CA ALA A 878 -31.99 23.26 -67.31
C ALA A 878 -30.55 23.19 -66.71
N ALA A 879 -29.63 22.24 -66.94
CA ALA A 879 -29.07 21.58 -68.14
C ALA A 879 -27.92 22.33 -68.89
N ALA A 880 -26.65 21.97 -68.59
CA ALA A 880 -25.44 21.91 -69.47
C ALA A 880 -24.21 21.55 -68.58
N ALA A 881 -23.36 20.51 -68.75
CA ALA A 881 -22.84 19.68 -69.85
C ALA A 881 -21.59 20.24 -70.58
N LEU A 882 -20.39 19.72 -70.26
CA LEU A 882 -19.17 19.48 -71.09
C LEU A 882 -17.96 19.14 -70.16
N LEU A 883 -16.91 18.36 -70.46
CA LEU A 883 -16.63 17.16 -71.30
C LEU A 883 -15.15 16.68 -71.00
N LEU A 884 -14.91 15.35 -70.84
CA LEU A 884 -13.69 14.60 -71.30
C LEU A 884 -12.30 14.92 -70.61
N ILE A 885 -11.22 14.09 -70.61
CA ILE A 885 -10.88 12.74 -71.15
C ILE A 885 -9.58 12.13 -70.53
N LEU A 886 -9.47 10.79 -70.48
CA LEU A 886 -8.26 9.91 -70.29
C LEU A 886 -7.31 10.15 -69.08
N GLY A 887 -6.50 9.18 -68.65
CA GLY A 887 -6.13 7.88 -69.25
C GLY A 887 -5.68 6.81 -68.24
N ALA A 888 -5.11 5.70 -68.73
CA ALA A 888 -5.08 4.40 -68.03
C ALA A 888 -3.69 3.72 -67.96
N ALA A 889 -3.63 2.63 -67.17
CA ALA A 889 -2.64 1.54 -67.16
C ALA A 889 -1.29 1.84 -66.43
N LEU A 890 -0.49 0.88 -65.93
CA LEU A 890 -0.36 -0.58 -66.21
C LEU A 890 0.12 -1.40 -64.96
N THR A 891 -0.52 -2.55 -64.70
CA THR A 891 0.04 -3.89 -64.34
C THR A 891 1.08 -4.17 -63.22
N VAL A 892 0.70 -5.18 -62.39
CA VAL A 892 1.41 -6.45 -62.08
C VAL A 892 2.61 -6.44 -61.09
N PHE A 893 2.43 -7.13 -59.96
CA PHE A 893 3.11 -8.43 -59.78
C PHE A 893 2.23 -9.50 -59.12
N ARG A 894 2.44 -10.75 -59.54
CA ARG A 894 1.68 -11.95 -59.15
C ARG A 894 2.51 -12.82 -58.20
N ARG A 895 1.78 -13.64 -57.43
CA ARG A 895 2.11 -15.02 -56.96
C ARG A 895 2.89 -15.13 -55.63
N ARG A 896 2.62 -16.14 -54.77
CA ARG A 896 1.91 -17.43 -55.01
C ARG A 896 1.36 -18.07 -53.72
N ASN A 897 0.09 -18.52 -53.72
CA ASN A 897 -0.44 -19.48 -52.73
C ASN A 897 0.12 -20.91 -52.95
N ARG A 898 0.15 -21.69 -51.87
CA ARG A 898 -0.27 -23.11 -51.69
C ARG A 898 -0.02 -23.46 -50.21
N ILE A 899 -0.87 -24.13 -49.43
CA ILE A 899 -1.97 -25.08 -49.71
C ILE A 899 -1.53 -26.27 -50.57
N ASP A 900 -0.76 -27.13 -49.91
CA ASP A 900 -0.98 -28.58 -49.70
C ASP A 900 -1.50 -29.57 -50.77
N ILE A 901 -0.94 -30.77 -50.62
CA ILE A 901 -1.40 -32.13 -50.99
C ILE A 901 -1.47 -32.52 -52.50
N SER A 902 -0.75 -33.61 -52.81
CA SER A 902 -0.73 -34.47 -54.03
C SER A 902 -0.16 -33.92 -55.35
#